data_AF-A0A368BFE0-F1
#
_entry.id   AF-A0A368BFE0-F1
#
_cell.length_a   1.000
_cell.length_b   1.000
_cell.length_c   1.000
_cell.angle_alpha   90.00
_cell.angle_beta   90.00
_cell.angle_gamma   90.00
#
_symmetry.space_group_name_H-M   'P 1'
#
loop_
_entity.id
_entity.type
_entity.pdbx_description
1 polymer ?
#
loop_
_entity_poly.entity_id
_entity_poly.type
_entity_poly.pdbx_seq_one_letter_code
_entity_poly.pdbx_strand_id
1 'polypeptide(L)'
;MKYPNSLRLRSLLGGALVAGLALSANADNIVEKLADRPEFSTLVTAVTEAGLVDALASAEDITILAPTNEAFAKISEDDLASLLADREALTNLLTYHVIPERISFRDFESGATDTLLAGNGIDISVQSFFWGFYRTVTIDDAVITRANLRADNGIIHTINEVLDPGYQQVPTILEIAADNPEFSILASLVEQAGIARALDSEHYNLTVFAPTNAAFEALGEETLEAVQADRRLLRKILKNHLVRGARDSSSLVEDGSAQTVLGLSLPLAGDPDAPTGFSIAGEPLEAVDIVASNGIIHVVGGVLVPPPPQSLVDIASSREELSTLVTALNAAELASTFDTTQRWPAFTIFAPDNAAFAALPEGTLDALLADPTSALADILSLHVVAGRLEADRLSDGQVLESLSGDRLTVRIADGEVTINGAPVVETDLKARNGVLHIVGNVISRESFTVADLVASKPYLSTLLAAADAADLATALADTSSDLTVLAPVNRAFNSLPEGSLEALLETPEGTLRDILLNHVISGSQTAGDLVEDGSATTLLGTDLEITSQRIRFWWWRTPYRVIRVNGTRVLATNLEADNGLVHLIHGVLLPEEGDNEAEGDNPGNADTGEDNEAPSDNETTKGEEGDVSEEETAEEDPAEGPATKN
;
A
#
# COMPACT_ATOMS: atom_id res chain seq x y z
N MET A 1 -16.22 41.66 -18.71
CA MET A 1 -16.83 42.75 -17.91
C MET A 1 -16.79 42.31 -16.46
N LYS A 2 -16.39 43.08 -15.44
CA LYS A 2 -15.85 44.46 -15.34
C LYS A 2 -14.94 44.47 -14.11
N TYR A 3 -13.82 45.19 -14.14
CA TYR A 3 -13.15 45.64 -12.91
C TYR A 3 -14.00 46.73 -12.22
N PRO A 4 -14.03 46.74 -10.88
CA PRO A 4 -14.00 47.97 -10.09
C PRO A 4 -12.95 47.87 -8.97
N ASN A 5 -12.35 48.95 -8.46
CA ASN A 5 -12.22 50.31 -8.96
C ASN A 5 -10.90 50.85 -8.39
N SER A 6 -9.99 51.32 -9.23
CA SER A 6 -8.74 51.93 -8.76
C SER A 6 -9.00 53.31 -8.16
N LEU A 7 -9.00 53.39 -6.82
CA LEU A 7 -8.98 54.68 -6.12
C LEU A 7 -7.60 55.31 -6.30
N ARG A 8 -7.52 56.23 -7.26
CA ARG A 8 -6.34 57.07 -7.47
C ARG A 8 -6.19 58.04 -6.31
N LEU A 9 -5.19 57.85 -5.45
CA LEU A 9 -4.68 58.95 -4.64
C LEU A 9 -3.93 59.92 -5.57
N ARG A 10 -4.61 61.00 -5.96
CA ARG A 10 -4.02 62.12 -6.68
C ARG A 10 -3.40 63.08 -5.68
N SER A 11 -2.09 63.30 -5.83
CA SER A 11 -1.42 64.59 -5.59
C SER A 11 -1.92 65.43 -4.41
N LEU A 12 -1.32 65.22 -3.24
CA LEU A 12 -0.95 66.38 -2.45
C LEU A 12 0.31 66.97 -3.07
N LEU A 13 0.19 68.22 -3.53
CA LEU A 13 1.33 69.10 -3.78
C LEU A 13 2.18 69.11 -2.49
N GLY A 14 3.49 69.05 -2.55
CA GLY A 14 4.31 69.88 -3.43
C GLY A 14 4.73 71.11 -2.64
N GLY A 15 5.65 70.92 -1.70
CA GLY A 15 6.27 71.96 -0.89
C GLY A 15 7.75 71.64 -0.75
N ALA A 16 8.60 72.40 -1.41
CA ALA A 16 10.04 72.22 -1.30
C ALA A 16 10.48 72.57 0.12
N LEU A 17 10.91 71.56 0.89
CA LEU A 17 11.79 71.76 2.04
C LEU A 17 13.13 71.04 1.85
N VAL A 18 13.72 71.23 0.68
CA VAL A 18 15.18 71.45 0.62
C VAL A 18 15.45 72.84 1.23
N ALA A 19 15.14 72.99 2.52
CA ALA A 19 15.69 74.07 3.32
C ALA A 19 17.17 73.72 3.44
N GLY A 20 18.01 74.55 2.83
CA GLY A 20 19.43 74.24 2.73
C GLY A 20 20.06 74.06 4.10
N LEU A 21 20.34 72.81 4.47
CA LEU A 21 21.58 72.50 5.14
C LEU A 21 22.68 73.07 4.25
N ALA A 22 23.24 74.20 4.67
CA ALA A 22 24.47 74.72 4.12
C ALA A 22 25.60 73.80 4.59
N LEU A 23 25.64 72.59 4.02
CA LEU A 23 26.68 71.60 4.23
C LEU A 23 28.02 72.28 3.95
N SER A 24 28.88 72.27 4.98
CA SER A 24 30.27 72.68 4.84
C SER A 24 30.93 71.82 3.75
N ALA A 25 31.74 72.42 2.90
CA ALA A 25 32.29 71.75 1.71
C ALA A 25 33.45 70.79 2.03
N ASN A 26 33.18 69.73 2.82
CA ASN A 26 34.02 68.55 3.03
C ASN A 26 33.13 67.30 2.84
N ALA A 27 33.01 66.84 1.59
CA ALA A 27 31.94 65.96 1.11
C ALA A 27 32.16 64.45 1.38
N ASP A 28 32.57 64.08 2.59
CA ASP A 28 33.07 62.74 2.90
C ASP A 28 32.55 62.07 4.19
N ASN A 29 31.65 62.69 4.98
CA ASN A 29 31.08 62.02 6.18
C ASN A 29 29.99 60.97 5.84
N ILE A 30 29.65 60.10 6.80
CA ILE A 30 28.73 58.97 6.59
C ILE A 30 27.34 59.42 6.12
N VAL A 31 26.77 60.47 6.71
CA VAL A 31 25.40 60.91 6.37
C VAL A 31 25.36 61.43 4.93
N GLU A 32 26.41 62.14 4.49
CA GLU A 32 26.59 62.55 3.10
C GLU A 32 26.77 61.34 2.16
N LYS A 33 27.59 60.34 2.53
CA LYS A 33 27.76 59.11 1.73
C LYS A 33 26.48 58.28 1.58
N LEU A 34 25.56 58.36 2.55
CA LEU A 34 24.23 57.78 2.46
C LEU A 34 23.29 58.64 1.59
N ALA A 35 23.32 59.96 1.74
CA ALA A 35 22.48 60.89 0.97
C ALA A 35 22.81 60.95 -0.53
N ASP A 36 24.09 60.76 -0.89
CA ASP A 36 24.55 60.66 -2.29
C ASP A 36 24.04 59.39 -3.02
N ARG A 37 23.38 58.48 -2.31
CA ARG A 37 23.03 57.13 -2.78
C ARG A 37 21.52 56.90 -2.77
N PRO A 38 20.86 56.86 -3.95
CA PRO A 38 19.43 56.61 -4.05
C PRO A 38 18.98 55.31 -3.38
N GLU A 39 19.85 54.31 -3.28
CA GLU A 39 19.57 53.04 -2.60
C GLU A 39 19.29 53.14 -1.08
N PHE A 40 19.61 54.30 -0.46
CA PHE A 40 19.44 54.56 0.98
C PHE A 40 18.44 55.68 1.30
N SER A 41 17.62 56.12 0.32
CA SER A 41 16.71 57.25 0.53
C SER A 41 15.77 57.08 1.73
N THR A 42 15.27 55.87 1.99
CA THR A 42 14.40 55.60 3.16
C THR A 42 15.18 55.70 4.48
N LEU A 43 16.41 55.19 4.52
CA LEU A 43 17.30 55.29 5.68
C LEU A 43 17.63 56.76 6.01
N VAL A 44 17.94 57.56 4.98
CA VAL A 44 18.25 58.99 5.14
C VAL A 44 17.02 59.76 5.65
N THR A 45 15.82 59.43 5.19
CA THR A 45 14.57 59.98 5.75
C THR A 45 14.41 59.60 7.21
N ALA A 46 14.56 58.31 7.57
CA ALA A 46 14.47 57.84 8.96
C ALA A 46 15.47 58.56 9.89
N VAL A 47 16.74 58.68 9.48
CA VAL A 47 17.79 59.42 10.22
C VAL A 47 17.44 60.90 10.40
N THR A 48 16.76 61.49 9.41
CA THR A 48 16.32 62.89 9.47
C THR A 48 15.16 63.08 10.45
N GLU A 49 14.13 62.24 10.42
CA GLU A 49 12.97 62.31 11.32
C GLU A 49 13.36 62.01 12.79
N ALA A 50 14.24 61.03 13.01
CA ALA A 50 14.84 60.77 14.32
C ALA A 50 15.72 61.95 14.81
N GLY A 51 16.19 62.81 13.90
CA GLY A 51 17.10 63.93 14.18
C GLY A 51 18.51 63.47 14.55
N LEU A 52 18.95 62.34 14.00
CA LEU A 52 20.28 61.76 14.24
C LEU A 52 21.35 62.28 13.27
N VAL A 53 20.99 63.13 12.30
CA VAL A 53 21.88 63.72 11.29
C VAL A 53 23.16 64.31 11.89
N ASP A 54 23.03 65.27 12.81
CA ASP A 54 24.20 65.95 13.39
C ASP A 54 25.05 65.00 14.26
N ALA A 55 24.41 64.03 14.93
CA ALA A 55 25.08 63.04 15.76
C ALA A 55 25.90 62.06 14.92
N LEU A 56 25.34 61.50 13.85
CA LEU A 56 26.02 60.56 12.95
C LEU A 56 27.05 61.25 12.03
N ALA A 57 26.88 62.54 11.72
CA ALA A 57 27.90 63.31 11.00
C ALA A 57 29.10 63.71 11.88
N SER A 58 28.89 63.82 13.20
CA SER A 58 29.93 64.21 14.17
C SER A 58 30.57 63.05 14.94
N ALA A 59 29.95 61.86 14.92
CA ALA A 59 30.51 60.66 15.56
C ALA A 59 31.81 60.22 14.87
N GLU A 60 32.81 59.81 15.64
CA GLU A 60 34.11 59.34 15.11
C GLU A 60 34.21 57.81 15.24
N ASP A 61 34.87 57.19 14.26
CA ASP A 61 35.20 55.76 14.21
C ASP A 61 34.03 54.79 14.45
N ILE A 62 32.90 55.05 13.79
CA ILE A 62 31.72 54.17 13.78
C ILE A 62 31.62 53.28 12.54
N THR A 63 30.81 52.23 12.62
CA THR A 63 30.35 51.45 11.45
C THR A 63 28.83 51.48 11.37
N ILE A 64 28.29 51.91 10.22
CA ILE A 64 26.84 51.85 9.95
C ILE A 64 26.52 50.62 9.10
N LEU A 65 25.60 49.82 9.60
CA LEU A 65 24.93 48.75 8.87
C LEU A 65 23.72 49.39 8.17
N ALA A 66 23.84 49.62 6.87
CA ALA A 66 22.88 50.42 6.11
C ALA A 66 21.87 49.53 5.36
N PRO A 67 20.62 49.39 5.84
CA PRO A 67 19.55 48.76 5.08
C PRO A 67 19.23 49.54 3.81
N THR A 68 19.03 48.82 2.71
CA THR A 68 18.58 49.40 1.44
C THR A 68 17.09 49.72 1.47
N ASN A 69 16.61 50.51 0.51
CA ASN A 69 15.17 50.69 0.28
C ASN A 69 14.42 49.35 0.08
N GLU A 70 15.08 48.31 -0.47
CA GLU A 70 14.49 46.97 -0.61
C GLU A 70 14.35 46.23 0.73
N ALA A 71 15.24 46.50 1.70
CA ALA A 71 15.12 46.01 3.07
C ALA A 71 13.91 46.64 3.77
N PHE A 72 13.77 47.97 3.70
CA PHE A 72 12.60 48.67 4.25
C PHE A 72 11.28 48.24 3.59
N ALA A 73 11.29 47.88 2.30
CA ALA A 73 10.10 47.42 1.58
C ALA A 73 9.58 46.03 2.01
N LYS A 74 10.26 45.34 2.93
CA LYS A 74 9.78 44.10 3.56
C LYS A 74 8.92 44.36 4.81
N ILE A 75 9.07 45.53 5.43
CA ILE A 75 8.21 46.02 6.50
C ILE A 75 6.89 46.47 5.85
N SER A 76 5.75 46.21 6.50
CA SER A 76 4.46 46.65 5.95
C SER A 76 4.37 48.19 5.90
N GLU A 77 3.55 48.73 4.99
CA GLU A 77 3.39 50.19 4.88
C GLU A 77 2.84 50.81 6.18
N ASP A 78 1.97 50.09 6.90
CA ASP A 78 1.36 50.53 8.16
C ASP A 78 2.37 50.48 9.33
N ASP A 79 3.18 49.42 9.41
CA ASP A 79 4.22 49.28 10.45
C ASP A 79 5.35 50.30 10.25
N LEU A 80 5.79 50.50 8.99
CA LEU A 80 6.80 51.50 8.66
C LEU A 80 6.30 52.93 8.92
N ALA A 81 5.03 53.23 8.61
CA ALA A 81 4.44 54.52 8.94
C ALA A 81 4.32 54.73 10.47
N SER A 82 4.01 53.68 11.23
CA SER A 82 3.95 53.72 12.70
C SER A 82 5.34 53.94 13.31
N LEU A 83 6.35 53.22 12.83
CA LEU A 83 7.75 53.34 13.23
C LEU A 83 8.32 54.74 12.92
N LEU A 84 8.00 55.32 11.75
CA LEU A 84 8.41 56.68 11.41
C LEU A 84 7.69 57.77 12.24
N ALA A 85 6.51 57.47 12.79
CA ALA A 85 5.78 58.37 13.68
C ALA A 85 6.28 58.30 15.14
N ASP A 86 6.85 57.17 15.57
CA ASP A 86 7.45 57.00 16.90
C ASP A 86 8.95 57.32 16.88
N ARG A 87 9.28 58.53 17.32
CA ARG A 87 10.68 59.01 17.38
C ARG A 87 11.56 58.20 18.33
N GLU A 88 11.02 57.62 19.40
CA GLU A 88 11.80 56.85 20.37
C GLU A 88 12.15 55.48 19.79
N ALA A 89 11.15 54.77 19.26
CA ALA A 89 11.36 53.50 18.55
C ALA A 89 12.31 53.66 17.35
N LEU A 90 12.11 54.70 16.53
CA LEU A 90 12.97 55.02 15.39
C LEU A 90 14.41 55.33 15.81
N THR A 91 14.60 56.03 16.93
CA THR A 91 15.95 56.31 17.44
C THR A 91 16.64 55.03 17.89
N ASN A 92 15.94 54.16 18.64
CA ASN A 92 16.49 52.89 19.12
C ASN A 92 16.86 51.95 17.96
N LEU A 93 15.98 51.81 16.97
CA LEU A 93 16.22 51.04 15.75
C LEU A 93 17.46 51.56 15.01
N LEU A 94 17.57 52.87 14.81
CA LEU A 94 18.70 53.46 14.08
C LEU A 94 20.03 53.38 14.85
N THR A 95 20.02 53.42 16.20
CA THR A 95 21.25 53.22 16.99
C THR A 95 21.68 51.76 17.06
N TYR A 96 20.75 50.81 16.96
CA TYR A 96 21.05 49.37 16.83
C TYR A 96 21.80 49.03 15.53
N HIS A 97 21.58 49.80 14.45
CA HIS A 97 22.32 49.68 13.19
C HIS A 97 23.76 50.25 13.22
N VAL A 98 24.23 50.80 14.34
CA VAL A 98 25.53 51.47 14.42
C VAL A 98 26.42 50.82 15.47
N ILE A 99 27.58 50.33 15.03
CA ILE A 99 28.62 49.80 15.90
C ILE A 99 29.56 50.95 16.31
N PRO A 100 29.91 51.11 17.60
CA PRO A 100 30.84 52.14 18.11
C PRO A 100 32.33 51.85 17.79
N GLU A 101 32.62 51.16 16.69
CA GLU A 101 33.96 50.86 16.20
C GLU A 101 33.99 50.85 14.66
N ARG A 102 35.13 51.22 14.06
CA ARG A 102 35.36 51.20 12.61
C ARG A 102 35.84 49.82 12.14
N ILE A 103 34.90 48.91 11.88
CA ILE A 103 35.17 47.53 11.47
C ILE A 103 35.13 47.42 9.93
N SER A 104 36.22 46.92 9.32
CA SER A 104 36.21 46.59 7.89
C SER A 104 35.64 45.19 7.66
N PHE A 105 35.19 44.89 6.43
CA PHE A 105 34.65 43.57 6.06
C PHE A 105 35.61 42.40 6.34
N ARG A 106 36.91 42.68 6.41
CA ARG A 106 37.93 41.67 6.72
C ARG A 106 38.13 41.47 8.22
N ASP A 107 37.76 42.45 9.02
CA ASP A 107 38.10 42.55 10.44
C ASP A 107 36.90 42.26 11.35
N PHE A 108 35.70 42.04 10.80
CA PHE A 108 34.63 41.34 11.52
C PHE A 108 35.15 40.00 12.07
N GLU A 109 34.69 39.60 13.25
CA GLU A 109 34.88 38.28 13.86
C GLU A 109 33.50 37.71 14.23
N SER A 110 33.40 36.40 14.52
CA SER A 110 32.10 35.84 14.93
C SER A 110 31.81 36.10 16.41
N GLY A 111 30.56 36.41 16.73
CA GLY A 111 30.03 36.57 18.09
C GLY A 111 29.35 37.91 18.34
N ALA A 112 28.86 38.09 19.57
CA ALA A 112 28.15 39.28 20.01
C ALA A 112 29.03 40.55 19.94
N THR A 113 28.46 41.63 19.40
CA THR A 113 29.10 42.95 19.26
C THR A 113 28.15 44.04 19.75
N ASP A 114 28.63 44.96 20.58
CA ASP A 114 27.82 46.08 21.11
C ASP A 114 27.42 47.06 19.99
N THR A 115 26.24 47.68 20.12
CA THR A 115 25.76 48.77 19.25
C THR A 115 25.72 50.10 20.00
N LEU A 116 25.35 51.20 19.33
CA LEU A 116 25.04 52.47 19.99
C LEU A 116 23.74 52.43 20.81
N LEU A 117 22.91 51.38 20.66
CA LEU A 117 21.78 51.14 21.55
C LEU A 117 22.27 50.43 22.82
N ALA A 118 22.41 51.20 23.91
CA ALA A 118 22.96 50.70 25.16
C ALA A 118 22.25 49.43 25.67
N GLY A 119 23.03 48.39 25.96
CA GLY A 119 22.53 47.10 26.45
C GLY A 119 21.99 46.15 25.38
N ASN A 120 22.05 46.53 24.10
CA ASN A 120 21.60 45.71 22.98
C ASN A 120 22.76 45.52 21.99
N GLY A 121 23.21 44.28 21.84
CA GLY A 121 24.24 43.88 20.87
C GLY A 121 23.63 43.08 19.72
N ILE A 122 24.37 43.01 18.63
CA ILE A 122 24.10 42.19 17.43
C ILE A 122 24.94 40.91 17.48
N ASP A 123 24.46 39.77 16.98
CA ASP A 123 25.31 38.60 16.76
C ASP A 123 25.90 38.60 15.35
N ILE A 124 27.21 38.38 15.24
CA ILE A 124 27.91 38.36 13.96
C ILE A 124 28.30 36.93 13.61
N SER A 125 27.86 36.44 12.45
CA SER A 125 28.18 35.11 11.95
C SER A 125 29.07 35.17 10.71
N VAL A 126 30.26 34.57 10.81
CA VAL A 126 31.28 34.61 9.77
C VAL A 126 31.45 33.23 9.13
N GLN A 127 31.18 33.14 7.83
CA GLN A 127 31.38 31.91 7.06
C GLN A 127 32.39 32.12 5.94
N SER A 128 33.38 31.22 5.83
CA SER A 128 34.43 31.27 4.81
C SER A 128 34.38 30.03 3.92
N PHE A 129 34.23 30.24 2.62
CA PHE A 129 34.10 29.20 1.59
C PHE A 129 35.34 29.14 0.68
N PHE A 130 35.55 27.98 0.05
CA PHE A 130 36.66 27.71 -0.88
C PHE A 130 38.02 28.25 -0.41
N TRP A 131 38.65 27.60 0.58
CA TRP A 131 39.99 27.96 1.07
C TRP A 131 40.15 29.43 1.54
N GLY A 132 39.05 30.10 1.90
CA GLY A 132 39.06 31.48 2.41
C GLY A 132 39.05 32.57 1.33
N PHE A 133 38.80 32.21 0.06
CA PHE A 133 38.68 33.19 -1.02
C PHE A 133 37.32 33.91 -1.05
N TYR A 134 36.29 33.30 -0.47
CA TYR A 134 34.96 33.91 -0.34
C TYR A 134 34.55 33.91 1.13
N ARG A 135 34.01 35.04 1.59
CA ARG A 135 33.51 35.23 2.95
C ARG A 135 32.11 35.83 2.89
N THR A 136 31.20 35.26 3.67
CA THR A 136 29.91 35.87 4.00
C THR A 136 29.98 36.36 5.44
N VAL A 137 29.36 37.51 5.71
CA VAL A 137 29.11 38.03 7.05
C VAL A 137 27.61 38.24 7.16
N THR A 138 27.00 37.54 8.11
CA THR A 138 25.62 37.76 8.55
C THR A 138 25.67 38.46 9.90
N ILE A 139 24.71 39.35 10.15
CA ILE A 139 24.53 40.11 11.38
C ILE A 139 23.06 39.95 11.75
N ASP A 140 22.80 39.27 12.87
CA ASP A 140 21.50 38.67 13.15
C ASP A 140 21.03 37.86 11.91
N ASP A 141 19.89 38.19 11.30
CA ASP A 141 19.44 37.59 10.03
C ASP A 141 19.83 38.40 8.77
N ALA A 142 20.50 39.54 8.92
CA ALA A 142 20.89 40.42 7.82
C ALA A 142 22.26 40.04 7.22
N VAL A 143 22.33 39.88 5.90
CA VAL A 143 23.57 39.60 5.15
C VAL A 143 24.17 40.90 4.61
N ILE A 144 25.49 41.07 4.79
CA ILE A 144 26.23 42.17 4.13
C ILE A 144 26.31 41.91 2.61
N THR A 145 25.59 42.72 1.83
CA THR A 145 25.52 42.62 0.36
C THR A 145 26.58 43.45 -0.37
N ARG A 146 27.05 44.53 0.26
CA ARG A 146 28.15 45.38 -0.24
C ARG A 146 28.88 46.00 0.95
N ALA A 147 30.20 45.90 0.98
CA ALA A 147 30.97 46.24 2.16
C ALA A 147 32.04 47.32 1.90
N ASN A 148 32.57 47.90 2.98
CA ASN A 148 33.69 48.85 2.97
C ASN A 148 33.44 50.16 2.19
N LEU A 149 32.21 50.69 2.18
CA LEU A 149 31.98 52.06 1.69
C LEU A 149 32.58 53.02 2.73
N ARG A 150 33.71 53.65 2.40
CA ARG A 150 34.45 54.52 3.31
C ARG A 150 33.87 55.92 3.38
N ALA A 151 33.87 56.46 4.59
CA ALA A 151 33.63 57.85 4.92
C ALA A 151 34.76 58.35 5.84
N ASP A 152 34.90 59.66 5.98
CA ASP A 152 35.89 60.28 6.87
C ASP A 152 35.73 59.77 8.31
N ASN A 153 34.49 59.77 8.80
CA ASN A 153 34.16 59.48 10.18
C ASN A 153 33.75 58.02 10.47
N GLY A 154 33.77 57.13 9.47
CA GLY A 154 33.49 55.71 9.69
C GLY A 154 33.46 54.83 8.44
N ILE A 155 32.80 53.68 8.52
CA ILE A 155 32.56 52.75 7.41
C ILE A 155 31.07 52.43 7.29
N ILE A 156 30.58 52.24 6.08
CA ILE A 156 29.22 51.78 5.78
C ILE A 156 29.30 50.38 5.15
N HIS A 157 28.51 49.44 5.68
CA HIS A 157 28.23 48.14 5.05
C HIS A 157 26.74 48.06 4.73
N THR A 158 26.40 47.73 3.49
CA THR A 158 25.03 47.57 3.00
C THR A 158 24.48 46.22 3.41
N ILE A 159 23.30 46.19 4.03
CA ILE A 159 22.59 44.97 4.44
C ILE A 159 21.24 44.83 3.71
N ASN A 160 20.73 43.59 3.60
CA ASN A 160 19.46 43.26 2.92
C ASN A 160 18.21 43.26 3.82
N GLU A 161 18.37 43.31 5.13
CA GLU A 161 17.28 43.39 6.11
C GLU A 161 17.42 44.66 6.96
N VAL A 162 16.35 45.07 7.64
CA VAL A 162 16.39 46.10 8.69
C VAL A 162 16.58 45.37 10.02
N LEU A 163 17.63 45.71 10.77
CA LEU A 163 17.88 45.16 12.11
C LEU A 163 16.88 45.72 13.11
N ASP A 164 16.26 44.86 13.90
CA ASP A 164 15.30 45.25 14.93
C ASP A 164 15.89 44.99 16.33
N PRO A 165 16.05 46.00 17.20
CA PRO A 165 16.44 45.75 18.59
C PRO A 165 15.39 45.00 19.40
N GLY A 166 14.17 44.88 18.87
CA GLY A 166 13.09 44.02 19.36
C GLY A 166 13.14 42.58 18.82
N TYR A 167 14.20 42.16 18.11
CA TYR A 167 14.36 40.78 17.63
C TYR A 167 14.52 39.81 18.80
N GLN A 168 13.38 39.39 19.36
CA GLN A 168 13.31 38.14 20.09
C GLN A 168 13.62 37.04 19.07
N GLN A 169 14.84 36.51 19.11
CA GLN A 169 15.11 35.19 18.53
C GLN A 169 14.03 34.27 19.09
N VAL A 170 13.10 33.83 18.24
CA VAL A 170 12.06 32.89 18.65
C VAL A 170 12.82 31.61 18.99
N PRO A 171 12.84 31.16 20.24
CA PRO A 171 13.68 30.02 20.62
C PRO A 171 13.27 28.77 19.86
N THR A 172 14.23 27.86 19.65
CA THR A 172 13.95 26.55 19.05
C THR A 172 13.03 25.73 19.96
N ILE A 173 12.42 24.68 19.41
CA ILE A 173 11.63 23.72 20.21
C ILE A 173 12.46 23.16 21.38
N LEU A 174 13.76 22.91 21.19
CA LEU A 174 14.63 22.41 22.25
C LEU A 174 14.89 23.47 23.33
N GLU A 175 15.11 24.73 22.95
CA GLU A 175 15.34 25.83 23.88
C GLU A 175 14.10 26.11 24.74
N ILE A 176 12.90 26.17 24.13
CA ILE A 176 11.63 26.29 24.87
C ILE A 176 11.46 25.13 25.86
N ALA A 177 11.83 23.91 25.47
CA ALA A 177 11.75 22.74 26.33
C ALA A 177 12.82 22.73 27.45
N ALA A 178 13.98 23.33 27.22
CA ALA A 178 15.07 23.41 28.20
C ALA A 178 14.84 24.52 29.25
N ASP A 179 14.29 25.66 28.84
CA ASP A 179 14.03 26.81 29.71
C ASP A 179 12.75 26.64 30.55
N ASN A 180 11.83 25.76 30.14
CA ASN A 180 10.61 25.47 30.90
C ASN A 180 10.84 24.36 31.94
N PRO A 181 10.72 24.64 33.26
CA PRO A 181 10.93 23.63 34.30
C PRO A 181 9.97 22.44 34.21
N GLU A 182 8.76 22.63 33.65
CA GLU A 182 7.77 21.55 33.46
C GLU A 182 8.18 20.51 32.40
N PHE A 183 9.25 20.75 31.63
CA PHE A 183 9.76 19.82 30.62
C PHE A 183 11.13 19.22 30.95
N SER A 184 11.62 19.37 32.19
CA SER A 184 12.93 18.86 32.60
C SER A 184 13.14 17.35 32.35
N ILE A 185 12.10 16.53 32.54
CA ILE A 185 12.14 15.09 32.23
C ILE A 185 12.19 14.88 30.71
N LEU A 186 11.36 15.61 29.94
CA LEU A 186 11.32 15.53 28.48
C LEU A 186 12.69 15.87 27.87
N ALA A 187 13.32 16.98 28.29
CA ALA A 187 14.64 17.42 27.82
C ALA A 187 15.72 16.35 28.07
N SER A 188 15.75 15.77 29.28
CA SER A 188 16.68 14.68 29.64
C SER A 188 16.49 13.44 28.75
N LEU A 189 15.24 13.05 28.49
CA LEU A 189 14.88 11.91 27.64
C LEU A 189 15.21 12.16 26.15
N VAL A 190 15.01 13.38 25.66
CA VAL A 190 15.37 13.84 24.30
C VAL A 190 16.87 13.71 24.06
N GLU A 191 17.69 14.10 25.03
CA GLU A 191 19.15 13.91 25.01
C GLU A 191 19.54 12.43 25.04
N GLN A 192 19.01 11.66 25.99
CA GLN A 192 19.29 10.22 26.14
C GLN A 192 18.94 9.42 24.86
N ALA A 193 17.81 9.75 24.22
CA ALA A 193 17.39 9.17 22.95
C ALA A 193 18.33 9.52 21.79
N GLY A 194 19.01 10.67 21.87
CA GLY A 194 19.86 11.25 20.83
C GLY A 194 19.04 11.95 19.74
N ILE A 195 17.97 12.65 20.11
CA ILE A 195 17.10 13.38 19.16
C ILE A 195 17.13 14.90 19.35
N ALA A 196 17.85 15.43 20.35
CA ALA A 196 17.99 16.87 20.61
C ALA A 196 18.29 17.70 19.34
N ARG A 197 19.30 17.29 18.56
CA ARG A 197 19.67 17.92 17.27
C ARG A 197 18.52 18.04 16.26
N ALA A 198 17.47 17.22 16.34
CA ALA A 198 16.31 17.33 15.46
C ALA A 198 15.31 18.41 15.93
N LEU A 199 15.27 18.70 17.24
CA LEU A 199 14.42 19.73 17.86
C LEU A 199 15.11 21.11 17.95
N ASP A 200 16.43 21.12 17.77
CA ASP A 200 17.30 22.31 17.77
C ASP A 200 17.57 22.87 16.35
N SER A 201 17.25 22.10 15.31
CA SER A 201 17.67 22.40 13.95
C SER A 201 16.58 23.12 13.15
N GLU A 202 16.85 24.37 12.75
CA GLU A 202 16.04 25.19 11.82
C GLU A 202 15.66 24.50 10.50
N HIS A 203 16.42 23.48 10.06
CA HIS A 203 16.08 22.71 8.86
C HIS A 203 14.86 21.80 9.00
N TYR A 204 14.37 21.56 10.22
CA TYR A 204 13.22 20.69 10.46
C TYR A 204 12.07 21.51 11.03
N ASN A 205 11.07 21.79 10.19
CA ASN A 205 9.79 22.29 10.67
C ASN A 205 8.99 21.12 11.29
N LEU A 206 8.68 21.19 12.59
CA LEU A 206 8.07 20.11 13.37
C LEU A 206 6.85 20.59 14.18
N THR A 207 6.04 19.63 14.61
CA THR A 207 5.10 19.83 15.72
C THR A 207 5.43 18.82 16.82
N VAL A 208 5.47 19.28 18.07
CA VAL A 208 5.78 18.44 19.23
C VAL A 208 4.62 18.46 20.21
N PHE A 209 4.07 17.29 20.49
CA PHE A 209 3.24 17.08 21.67
C PHE A 209 4.19 16.91 22.86
N ALA A 210 4.36 17.94 23.69
CA ALA A 210 5.31 17.96 24.81
C ALA A 210 4.63 17.50 26.12
N PRO A 211 4.93 16.29 26.62
CA PRO A 211 4.44 15.84 27.92
C PRO A 211 5.17 16.57 29.05
N THR A 212 4.41 17.01 30.05
CA THR A 212 4.93 17.64 31.27
C THR A 212 5.63 16.62 32.18
N ASN A 213 6.38 17.09 33.19
CA ASN A 213 6.94 16.22 34.22
C ASN A 213 5.84 15.39 34.90
N ALA A 214 4.69 16.01 35.19
CA ALA A 214 3.52 15.33 35.78
C ALA A 214 2.99 14.19 34.89
N ALA A 215 2.97 14.38 33.57
CA ALA A 215 2.62 13.33 32.61
C ALA A 215 3.57 12.12 32.67
N PHE A 216 4.88 12.35 32.84
CA PHE A 216 5.85 11.26 33.05
C PHE A 216 5.73 10.60 34.43
N GLU A 217 5.50 11.38 35.48
CA GLU A 217 5.28 10.84 36.84
C GLU A 217 4.02 9.96 36.91
N ALA A 218 2.98 10.30 36.15
CA ALA A 218 1.74 9.53 36.04
C ALA A 218 1.92 8.12 35.44
N LEU A 219 3.00 7.86 34.69
CA LEU A 219 3.34 6.50 34.23
C LEU A 219 3.76 5.56 35.38
N GLY A 220 4.18 6.11 36.52
CA GLY A 220 4.78 5.38 37.62
C GLY A 220 6.29 5.10 37.42
N GLU A 221 7.00 5.00 38.55
CA GLU A 221 8.46 4.85 38.62
C GLU A 221 8.98 3.64 37.83
N GLU A 222 8.38 2.46 38.01
CA GLU A 222 8.75 1.22 37.29
C GLU A 222 8.63 1.35 35.76
N THR A 223 7.55 1.97 35.27
CA THR A 223 7.33 2.20 33.84
C THR A 223 8.36 3.17 33.27
N LEU A 224 8.64 4.27 33.99
CA LEU A 224 9.59 5.29 33.56
C LEU A 224 11.02 4.74 33.53
N GLU A 225 11.42 3.95 34.55
CA GLU A 225 12.70 3.23 34.56
C GLU A 225 12.82 2.25 33.37
N ALA A 226 11.76 1.46 33.09
CA ALA A 226 11.75 0.53 31.96
C ALA A 226 11.90 1.26 30.60
N VAL A 227 11.24 2.42 30.44
CA VAL A 227 11.37 3.29 29.26
C VAL A 227 12.79 3.84 29.13
N GLN A 228 13.39 4.33 30.22
CA GLN A 228 14.76 4.84 30.24
C GLN A 228 15.81 3.75 29.97
N ALA A 229 15.55 2.51 30.42
CA ALA A 229 16.44 1.37 30.19
C ALA A 229 16.47 0.90 28.72
N ASP A 230 15.32 0.90 28.02
CA ASP A 230 15.27 0.56 26.59
C ASP A 230 15.29 1.79 25.68
N ARG A 231 16.51 2.18 25.25
CA ARG A 231 16.74 3.24 24.26
C ARG A 231 16.04 3.02 22.90
N ARG A 232 15.55 1.82 22.57
CA ARG A 232 14.71 1.58 21.38
C ARG A 232 13.25 1.93 21.66
N LEU A 233 12.71 1.54 22.82
CA LEU A 233 11.38 1.94 23.29
C LEU A 233 11.29 3.45 23.45
N LEU A 234 12.24 4.07 24.16
CA LEU A 234 12.31 5.53 24.35
C LEU A 234 12.25 6.30 23.03
N ARG A 235 13.05 5.89 22.03
CA ARG A 235 13.03 6.52 20.70
C ARG A 235 11.71 6.31 19.94
N LYS A 236 10.94 5.26 20.22
CA LYS A 236 9.59 5.10 19.65
C LYS A 236 8.63 6.06 20.34
N ILE A 237 8.62 6.08 21.67
CA ILE A 237 7.76 6.99 22.47
C ILE A 237 7.98 8.43 22.02
N LEU A 238 9.22 8.91 22.02
CA LEU A 238 9.49 10.29 21.60
C LEU A 238 9.12 10.54 20.12
N LYS A 239 9.38 9.60 19.20
CA LYS A 239 8.91 9.72 17.81
C LYS A 239 7.39 9.72 17.65
N ASN A 240 6.65 9.21 18.63
CA ASN A 240 5.20 9.27 18.66
C ASN A 240 4.69 10.64 19.13
N HIS A 241 5.53 11.44 19.78
CA HIS A 241 5.23 12.83 20.16
C HIS A 241 5.61 13.84 19.08
N LEU A 242 6.32 13.42 18.02
CA LEU A 242 6.75 14.30 16.92
C LEU A 242 5.87 14.11 15.69
N VAL A 243 5.49 15.22 15.06
CA VAL A 243 4.77 15.31 13.79
C VAL A 243 5.57 16.20 12.82
N ARG A 244 5.45 15.98 11.51
CA ARG A 244 6.17 16.76 10.49
C ARG A 244 5.40 18.01 10.07
N GLY A 245 6.10 19.14 10.01
CA GLY A 245 5.56 20.47 9.76
C GLY A 245 4.93 21.08 11.00
N ALA A 246 4.92 22.41 11.07
CA ALA A 246 4.13 23.19 12.01
C ALA A 246 2.64 22.96 11.70
N ARG A 247 1.92 22.44 12.68
CA ARG A 247 0.48 22.18 12.69
C ARG A 247 -0.08 22.88 13.90
N ASP A 248 -0.67 24.05 13.71
CA ASP A 248 -1.41 24.74 14.75
C ASP A 248 -2.71 24.00 15.10
N SER A 249 -3.34 24.39 16.20
CA SER A 249 -4.59 23.80 16.70
C SER A 249 -5.71 23.83 15.66
N SER A 250 -5.78 24.87 14.81
CA SER A 250 -6.80 24.97 13.77
C SER A 250 -6.60 23.92 12.68
N SER A 251 -5.35 23.72 12.22
CA SER A 251 -5.00 22.69 11.25
C SER A 251 -5.23 21.27 11.80
N LEU A 252 -4.96 21.04 13.09
CA LEU A 252 -5.22 19.76 13.75
C LEU A 252 -6.73 19.46 13.86
N VAL A 253 -7.56 20.49 14.09
CA VAL A 253 -9.02 20.36 14.10
C VAL A 253 -9.59 20.10 12.70
N GLU A 254 -9.00 20.71 11.66
CA GLU A 254 -9.37 20.43 10.26
C GLU A 254 -8.97 19.02 9.81
N ASP A 255 -7.76 18.56 10.17
CA ASP A 255 -7.27 17.21 9.87
C ASP A 255 -7.95 16.11 10.73
N GLY A 256 -8.46 16.47 11.91
CA GLY A 256 -9.05 15.57 12.91
C GLY A 256 -8.08 14.56 13.53
N SER A 257 -6.81 14.56 13.13
CA SER A 257 -5.77 13.65 13.60
C SER A 257 -4.37 14.14 13.23
N ALA A 258 -3.33 13.60 13.88
CA ALA A 258 -1.95 13.94 13.61
C ALA A 258 -1.10 12.69 13.29
N GLN A 259 -0.46 12.65 12.13
CA GLN A 259 0.43 11.54 11.75
C GLN A 259 1.86 11.75 12.29
N THR A 260 2.30 10.83 13.15
CA THR A 260 3.57 10.96 13.88
C THR A 260 4.78 10.54 13.03
N VAL A 261 5.98 10.92 13.46
CA VAL A 261 7.26 10.49 12.88
C VAL A 261 7.48 8.97 13.08
N LEU A 262 6.77 8.35 14.02
CA LEU A 262 6.68 6.88 14.16
C LEU A 262 5.77 6.23 13.10
N GLY A 263 4.89 7.00 12.47
CA GLY A 263 3.93 6.55 11.45
C GLY A 263 2.55 6.15 12.01
N LEU A 264 2.27 6.44 13.29
CA LEU A 264 0.95 6.25 13.88
C LEU A 264 0.07 7.48 13.61
N SER A 265 -1.24 7.29 13.56
CA SER A 265 -2.20 8.40 13.58
C SER A 265 -2.72 8.59 14.99
N LEU A 266 -2.61 9.80 15.52
CA LEU A 266 -3.17 10.20 16.80
C LEU A 266 -4.50 10.93 16.53
N PRO A 267 -5.66 10.36 16.89
CA PRO A 267 -6.94 11.03 16.69
C PRO A 267 -7.06 12.26 17.61
N LEU A 268 -7.53 13.38 17.08
CA LEU A 268 -7.94 14.53 17.89
C LEU A 268 -9.41 14.35 18.29
N ALA A 269 -9.73 14.59 19.55
CA ALA A 269 -11.09 14.52 20.07
C ALA A 269 -11.42 15.77 20.90
N GLY A 270 -12.71 16.11 21.01
CA GLY A 270 -13.18 17.10 21.95
C GLY A 270 -13.18 16.54 23.38
N ASP A 271 -12.59 17.27 24.31
CA ASP A 271 -12.46 16.89 25.72
C ASP A 271 -12.90 18.07 26.61
N PRO A 272 -14.06 17.97 27.30
CA PRO A 272 -14.57 19.06 28.12
C PRO A 272 -13.81 19.28 29.43
N ASP A 273 -12.98 18.31 29.84
CA ASP A 273 -12.17 18.38 31.07
C ASP A 273 -10.74 18.91 30.78
N ALA A 274 -10.29 18.86 29.52
CA ALA A 274 -9.03 19.45 29.07
C ALA A 274 -9.08 21.00 29.06
N PRO A 275 -8.01 21.71 29.50
CA PRO A 275 -7.96 23.18 29.51
C PRO A 275 -8.22 23.85 28.14
N THR A 276 -7.86 23.18 27.05
CA THR A 276 -8.02 23.66 25.67
C THR A 276 -9.35 23.21 25.02
N GLY A 277 -10.11 22.33 25.67
CA GLY A 277 -11.30 21.69 25.09
C GLY A 277 -11.02 20.49 24.17
N PHE A 278 -9.76 20.05 24.04
CA PHE A 278 -9.35 18.98 23.14
C PHE A 278 -8.36 17.99 23.78
N SER A 279 -8.35 16.76 23.26
CA SER A 279 -7.36 15.72 23.58
C SER A 279 -6.77 15.11 22.31
N ILE A 280 -5.54 14.59 22.42
CA ILE A 280 -4.81 13.92 21.34
C ILE A 280 -4.53 12.47 21.74
N ALA A 281 -5.02 11.52 20.95
CA ALA A 281 -5.04 10.09 21.27
C ALA A 281 -5.63 9.73 22.65
N GLY A 282 -6.53 10.57 23.18
CA GLY A 282 -7.16 10.43 24.50
C GLY A 282 -6.46 11.16 25.64
N GLU A 283 -5.25 11.72 25.41
CA GLU A 283 -4.55 12.53 26.41
C GLU A 283 -4.90 14.02 26.27
N PRO A 284 -5.24 14.73 27.36
CA PRO A 284 -5.73 16.10 27.29
C PRO A 284 -4.64 17.07 26.79
N LEU A 285 -5.01 18.02 25.93
CA LEU A 285 -4.12 19.12 25.55
C LEU A 285 -4.24 20.24 26.60
N GLU A 286 -3.13 20.51 27.30
CA GLU A 286 -3.06 21.47 28.41
C GLU A 286 -2.81 22.91 27.90
N ALA A 287 -2.05 23.04 26.81
CA ALA A 287 -1.84 24.28 26.07
C ALA A 287 -1.53 23.96 24.60
N VAL A 288 -1.80 24.90 23.69
CA VAL A 288 -1.59 24.74 22.25
C VAL A 288 -0.92 25.97 21.66
N ASP A 289 -0.39 25.83 20.44
CA ASP A 289 0.12 26.92 19.60
C ASP A 289 1.29 27.72 20.21
N ILE A 290 2.16 27.03 20.97
CA ILE A 290 3.43 27.61 21.42
C ILE A 290 4.39 27.64 20.24
N VAL A 291 4.63 28.82 19.68
CA VAL A 291 5.46 29.03 18.49
C VAL A 291 6.95 28.95 18.84
N ALA A 292 7.70 28.21 18.02
CA ALA A 292 9.17 28.12 18.01
C ALA A 292 9.70 28.56 16.63
N SER A 293 11.00 28.90 16.50
CA SER A 293 11.61 29.18 15.19
C SER A 293 11.42 28.04 14.19
N ASN A 294 11.59 26.82 14.67
CA ASN A 294 11.56 25.59 13.90
C ASN A 294 10.27 24.74 14.09
N GLY A 295 9.18 25.33 14.59
CA GLY A 295 7.91 24.61 14.66
C GLY A 295 6.88 25.10 15.68
N ILE A 296 6.04 24.17 16.14
CA ILE A 296 5.00 24.41 17.15
C ILE A 296 5.07 23.35 18.25
N ILE A 297 4.84 23.77 19.50
CA ILE A 297 4.65 22.89 20.65
C ILE A 297 3.18 22.94 21.10
N HIS A 298 2.60 21.76 21.32
CA HIS A 298 1.35 21.56 22.04
C HIS A 298 1.66 20.79 23.32
N VAL A 299 1.19 21.25 24.47
CA VAL A 299 1.43 20.59 25.76
C VAL A 299 0.38 19.52 25.98
N VAL A 300 0.80 18.30 26.32
CA VAL A 300 -0.08 17.14 26.50
C VAL A 300 0.03 16.60 27.92
N GLY A 301 -1.10 16.33 28.58
CA GLY A 301 -1.16 15.90 29.98
C GLY A 301 -0.78 14.42 30.21
N GLY A 302 -0.47 13.69 29.15
CA GLY A 302 -0.07 12.27 29.20
C GLY A 302 1.02 11.94 28.19
N VAL A 303 1.78 10.87 28.47
CA VAL A 303 2.83 10.38 27.58
C VAL A 303 2.22 9.48 26.52
N LEU A 304 2.32 9.88 25.25
CA LEU A 304 1.82 9.16 24.07
C LEU A 304 2.63 7.88 23.79
N VAL A 305 2.48 6.88 24.65
CA VAL A 305 3.10 5.56 24.51
C VAL A 305 2.49 4.85 23.29
N PRO A 306 3.28 4.45 22.29
CA PRO A 306 2.75 3.72 21.15
C PRO A 306 2.27 2.33 21.60
N PRO A 307 1.13 1.83 21.06
CA PRO A 307 0.58 0.55 21.46
C PRO A 307 1.59 -0.59 21.24
N PRO A 308 1.53 -1.65 22.08
CA PRO A 308 2.37 -2.83 21.88
C PRO A 308 2.10 -3.43 20.49
N PRO A 309 3.13 -3.94 19.80
CA PRO A 309 2.95 -4.48 18.46
C PRO A 309 2.17 -5.78 18.51
N GLN A 310 0.96 -5.78 17.96
CA GLN A 310 0.08 -6.95 17.93
C GLN A 310 0.52 -8.00 16.89
N SER A 311 0.34 -9.27 17.24
CA SER A 311 0.36 -10.43 16.34
C SER A 311 -0.96 -10.57 15.57
N LEU A 312 -1.01 -11.47 14.59
CA LEU A 312 -2.26 -11.83 13.89
C LEU A 312 -3.29 -12.43 14.86
N VAL A 313 -2.83 -13.17 15.88
CA VAL A 313 -3.67 -13.77 16.91
C VAL A 313 -4.15 -12.74 17.92
N ASP A 314 -3.33 -11.74 18.27
CA ASP A 314 -3.76 -10.60 19.08
C ASP A 314 -4.91 -9.84 18.40
N ILE A 315 -4.79 -9.57 17.09
CA ILE A 315 -5.86 -8.92 16.32
C ILE A 315 -7.12 -9.77 16.30
N ALA A 316 -7.01 -11.06 15.95
CA ALA A 316 -8.16 -11.96 15.91
C ALA A 316 -8.85 -12.10 17.28
N SER A 317 -8.07 -12.15 18.36
CA SER A 317 -8.57 -12.26 19.75
C SER A 317 -9.19 -10.96 20.26
N SER A 318 -8.91 -9.81 19.64
CA SER A 318 -9.53 -8.53 19.96
C SER A 318 -10.88 -8.28 19.27
N ARG A 319 -11.31 -9.18 18.38
CA ARG A 319 -12.55 -9.11 17.61
C ARG A 319 -13.54 -10.20 18.06
N GLU A 320 -14.71 -9.81 18.57
CA GLU A 320 -15.74 -10.76 19.02
C GLU A 320 -16.24 -11.65 17.87
N GLU A 321 -16.33 -11.07 16.67
CA GLU A 321 -16.72 -11.67 15.41
C GLU A 321 -15.76 -12.76 14.89
N LEU A 322 -14.55 -12.87 15.45
CA LEU A 322 -13.54 -13.88 15.10
C LEU A 322 -13.34 -14.95 16.19
N SER A 323 -14.16 -14.97 17.25
CA SER A 323 -13.99 -15.89 18.39
C SER A 323 -14.04 -17.38 18.04
N THR A 324 -14.82 -17.78 17.02
CA THR A 324 -14.82 -19.16 16.50
C THR A 324 -13.51 -19.50 15.81
N LEU A 325 -12.95 -18.59 15.00
CA LEU A 325 -11.64 -18.76 14.36
C LEU A 325 -10.52 -18.90 15.41
N VAL A 326 -10.51 -18.06 16.44
CA VAL A 326 -9.51 -18.14 17.52
C VAL A 326 -9.62 -19.47 18.26
N THR A 327 -10.83 -19.96 18.50
CA THR A 327 -11.07 -21.29 19.10
C THR A 327 -10.54 -22.41 18.19
N ALA A 328 -10.81 -22.34 16.90
CA ALA A 328 -10.36 -23.31 15.90
C ALA A 328 -8.82 -23.34 15.75
N LEU A 329 -8.17 -22.17 15.69
CA LEU A 329 -6.71 -22.03 15.63
C LEU A 329 -6.02 -22.59 16.89
N ASN A 330 -6.64 -22.48 18.06
CA ASN A 330 -6.14 -23.08 19.29
C ASN A 330 -6.34 -24.60 19.31
N ALA A 331 -7.51 -25.10 18.87
CA ALA A 331 -7.79 -26.53 18.77
C ALA A 331 -6.82 -27.24 17.81
N ALA A 332 -6.53 -26.62 16.66
CA ALA A 332 -5.58 -27.10 15.65
C ALA A 332 -4.09 -26.88 16.00
N GLU A 333 -3.78 -26.35 17.19
CA GLU A 333 -2.42 -25.96 17.65
C GLU A 333 -1.69 -24.88 16.80
N LEU A 334 -2.38 -24.33 15.78
CA LEU A 334 -1.84 -23.35 14.83
C LEU A 334 -1.64 -21.95 15.42
N ALA A 335 -2.36 -21.58 16.48
CA ALA A 335 -2.28 -20.24 17.08
C ALA A 335 -0.83 -19.81 17.38
N SER A 336 0.01 -20.72 17.91
CA SER A 336 1.42 -20.45 18.23
C SER A 336 2.30 -20.05 17.02
N THR A 337 1.91 -20.43 15.80
CA THR A 337 2.60 -20.04 14.55
C THR A 337 2.34 -18.58 14.20
N PHE A 338 1.14 -18.09 14.49
CA PHE A 338 0.68 -16.74 14.14
C PHE A 338 0.74 -15.76 15.32
N ASP A 339 0.94 -16.27 16.54
CA ASP A 339 1.17 -15.46 17.75
C ASP A 339 2.64 -15.11 17.94
N THR A 340 3.16 -14.30 17.02
CA THR A 340 4.51 -13.76 17.09
C THR A 340 4.50 -12.30 16.67
N THR A 341 5.20 -11.46 17.42
CA THR A 341 5.38 -10.05 17.03
C THR A 341 6.59 -9.87 16.10
N GLN A 342 7.26 -10.94 15.66
CA GLN A 342 8.34 -10.85 14.67
C GLN A 342 7.78 -10.39 13.31
N ARG A 343 8.48 -9.51 12.60
CA ARG A 343 7.97 -8.99 11.30
C ARG A 343 8.01 -10.05 10.17
N TRP A 344 8.86 -11.06 10.31
CA TRP A 344 9.09 -12.09 9.30
C TRP A 344 9.23 -13.48 9.96
N PRO A 345 8.74 -14.58 9.34
CA PRO A 345 7.93 -14.60 8.12
C PRO A 345 6.61 -13.82 8.32
N ALA A 346 6.09 -13.26 7.23
CA ALA A 346 4.83 -12.54 7.23
C ALA A 346 3.74 -13.43 6.63
N PHE A 347 2.51 -13.30 7.10
CA PHE A 347 1.36 -14.05 6.59
C PHE A 347 0.18 -13.14 6.25
N THR A 348 -0.71 -13.65 5.41
CA THR A 348 -2.04 -13.08 5.17
C THR A 348 -3.06 -14.13 5.58
N ILE A 349 -3.96 -13.81 6.52
CA ILE A 349 -5.04 -14.71 6.93
C ILE A 349 -6.35 -14.17 6.36
N PHE A 350 -7.03 -14.96 5.55
CA PHE A 350 -8.42 -14.74 5.19
C PHE A 350 -9.29 -15.37 6.29
N ALA A 351 -9.68 -14.58 7.28
CA ALA A 351 -10.28 -15.03 8.53
C ALA A 351 -11.81 -15.15 8.40
N PRO A 352 -12.41 -16.35 8.46
CA PRO A 352 -13.86 -16.47 8.47
C PRO A 352 -14.43 -15.92 9.77
N ASP A 353 -15.49 -15.11 9.68
CA ASP A 353 -16.22 -14.66 10.85
C ASP A 353 -17.11 -15.76 11.46
N ASN A 354 -17.69 -15.47 12.62
CA ASN A 354 -18.59 -16.41 13.30
C ASN A 354 -19.83 -16.79 12.46
N ALA A 355 -20.30 -15.92 11.56
CA ALA A 355 -21.43 -16.22 10.68
C ALA A 355 -21.01 -17.15 9.54
N ALA A 356 -19.80 -16.99 9.00
CA ALA A 356 -19.18 -17.87 8.03
C ALA A 356 -19.08 -19.32 8.56
N PHE A 357 -18.62 -19.49 9.81
CA PHE A 357 -18.61 -20.80 10.47
C PHE A 357 -20.01 -21.36 10.74
N ALA A 358 -20.98 -20.50 11.08
CA ALA A 358 -22.37 -20.90 11.31
C ALA A 358 -23.14 -21.22 10.01
N ALA A 359 -22.64 -20.78 8.85
CA ALA A 359 -23.18 -21.07 7.53
C ALA A 359 -22.69 -22.41 6.95
N LEU A 360 -21.73 -23.09 7.61
CA LEU A 360 -21.35 -24.45 7.27
C LEU A 360 -22.55 -25.42 7.40
N PRO A 361 -22.58 -26.52 6.61
CA PRO A 361 -23.61 -27.54 6.76
C PRO A 361 -23.67 -28.12 8.19
N GLU A 362 -24.86 -28.57 8.60
CA GLU A 362 -25.09 -29.09 9.95
C GLU A 362 -24.14 -30.27 10.26
N GLY A 363 -23.39 -30.16 11.36
CA GLY A 363 -22.38 -31.15 11.78
C GLY A 363 -20.99 -31.01 11.11
N THR A 364 -20.80 -30.17 10.09
CA THR A 364 -19.48 -29.99 9.45
C THR A 364 -18.45 -29.40 10.42
N LEU A 365 -18.80 -28.37 11.20
CA LEU A 365 -17.89 -27.78 12.17
C LEU A 365 -17.53 -28.77 13.30
N ASP A 366 -18.50 -29.56 13.78
CA ASP A 366 -18.27 -30.60 14.79
C ASP A 366 -17.34 -31.71 14.26
N ALA A 367 -17.49 -32.09 12.98
CA ALA A 367 -16.62 -33.07 12.34
C ALA A 367 -15.18 -32.55 12.18
N LEU A 368 -14.99 -31.27 11.84
CA LEU A 368 -13.68 -30.63 11.81
C LEU A 368 -13.05 -30.57 13.22
N LEU A 369 -13.81 -30.14 14.23
CA LEU A 369 -13.35 -30.09 15.62
C LEU A 369 -13.05 -31.47 16.22
N ALA A 370 -13.62 -32.54 15.67
CA ALA A 370 -13.31 -33.92 16.04
C ALA A 370 -11.97 -34.45 15.46
N ASP A 371 -11.45 -33.83 14.39
CA ASP A 371 -10.11 -34.10 13.84
C ASP A 371 -9.27 -32.80 13.76
N PRO A 372 -8.90 -32.22 14.91
CA PRO A 372 -8.41 -30.84 14.98
C PRO A 372 -7.02 -30.65 14.36
N THR A 373 -6.14 -31.65 14.43
CA THR A 373 -4.75 -31.57 13.96
C THR A 373 -4.54 -32.11 12.54
N SER A 374 -5.60 -32.58 11.89
CA SER A 374 -5.61 -33.03 10.50
C SER A 374 -6.64 -32.23 9.71
N ALA A 375 -7.93 -32.60 9.70
CA ALA A 375 -8.94 -31.93 8.86
C ALA A 375 -9.12 -30.43 9.18
N LEU A 376 -9.15 -30.07 10.47
CA LEU A 376 -9.26 -28.65 10.85
C LEU A 376 -7.96 -27.87 10.61
N ALA A 377 -6.79 -28.45 10.88
CA ALA A 377 -5.51 -27.81 10.61
C ALA A 377 -5.30 -27.57 9.11
N ASP A 378 -5.73 -28.50 8.27
CA ASP A 378 -5.69 -28.42 6.81
C ASP A 378 -6.63 -27.32 6.27
N ILE A 379 -7.91 -27.32 6.67
CA ILE A 379 -8.84 -26.26 6.25
C ILE A 379 -8.42 -24.88 6.77
N LEU A 380 -7.87 -24.77 8.00
CA LEU A 380 -7.32 -23.49 8.48
C LEU A 380 -6.06 -23.07 7.72
N SER A 381 -5.23 -24.01 7.26
CA SER A 381 -4.04 -23.71 6.43
C SER A 381 -4.41 -23.22 5.03
N LEU A 382 -5.54 -23.68 4.48
CA LEU A 382 -6.11 -23.16 3.23
C LEU A 382 -6.44 -21.66 3.31
N HIS A 383 -6.81 -21.15 4.50
CA HIS A 383 -7.13 -19.74 4.72
C HIS A 383 -5.91 -18.82 4.87
N VAL A 384 -4.69 -19.37 4.88
CA VAL A 384 -3.46 -18.60 5.11
C VAL A 384 -2.58 -18.62 3.88
N VAL A 385 -2.08 -17.45 3.49
CA VAL A 385 -1.12 -17.27 2.38
C VAL A 385 0.19 -16.70 2.92
N ALA A 386 1.31 -17.14 2.35
CA ALA A 386 2.62 -16.63 2.71
C ALA A 386 2.85 -15.20 2.16
N GLY A 387 3.39 -14.32 3.00
CA GLY A 387 3.65 -12.92 2.68
C GLY A 387 2.56 -11.96 3.20
N ARG A 388 2.85 -10.66 3.10
CA ARG A 388 1.94 -9.57 3.47
C ARG A 388 1.22 -9.07 2.22
N LEU A 389 -0.04 -9.44 2.06
CA LEU A 389 -0.92 -9.00 0.98
C LEU A 389 -1.96 -8.06 1.58
N GLU A 390 -1.71 -6.75 1.47
CA GLU A 390 -2.71 -5.72 1.73
C GLU A 390 -3.64 -5.64 0.51
N ALA A 391 -4.84 -5.06 0.64
CA ALA A 391 -5.86 -5.09 -0.41
C ALA A 391 -5.38 -4.45 -1.74
N ASP A 392 -4.50 -3.45 -1.66
CA ASP A 392 -3.83 -2.81 -2.81
C ASP A 392 -2.81 -3.71 -3.54
N ARG A 393 -2.47 -4.87 -2.96
CA ARG A 393 -1.58 -5.89 -3.54
C ARG A 393 -2.34 -7.05 -4.16
N LEU A 394 -3.67 -7.06 -4.06
CA LEU A 394 -4.53 -8.05 -4.71
C LEU A 394 -4.90 -7.59 -6.14
N SER A 395 -5.22 -8.52 -7.03
CA SER A 395 -5.59 -8.22 -8.42
C SER A 395 -6.60 -9.23 -8.95
N ASP A 396 -7.48 -8.81 -9.87
CA ASP A 396 -8.45 -9.70 -10.48
C ASP A 396 -7.78 -10.84 -11.26
N GLY A 397 -8.27 -12.06 -11.08
CA GLY A 397 -7.68 -13.28 -11.67
C GLY A 397 -6.33 -13.69 -11.08
N GLN A 398 -5.86 -13.03 -10.01
CA GLN A 398 -4.65 -13.46 -9.30
C GLN A 398 -4.89 -14.83 -8.65
N VAL A 399 -3.89 -15.70 -8.70
CA VAL A 399 -3.92 -16.97 -7.97
C VAL A 399 -2.84 -16.96 -6.89
N LEU A 400 -3.26 -17.22 -5.65
CA LEU A 400 -2.41 -17.32 -4.47
C LEU A 400 -2.14 -18.79 -4.14
N GLU A 401 -1.02 -19.07 -3.48
CA GLU A 401 -0.68 -20.37 -2.92
C GLU A 401 -0.90 -20.31 -1.40
N SER A 402 -1.80 -21.16 -0.89
CA SER A 402 -2.12 -21.26 0.54
C SER A 402 -1.10 -22.12 1.29
N LEU A 403 -1.12 -22.13 2.62
CA LEU A 403 -0.21 -22.95 3.42
C LEU A 403 -0.54 -24.45 3.36
N SER A 404 -1.74 -24.86 2.91
CA SER A 404 -2.03 -26.26 2.58
C SER A 404 -1.45 -26.68 1.21
N GLY A 405 -0.96 -25.73 0.41
CA GLY A 405 -0.47 -25.94 -0.96
C GLY A 405 -1.57 -25.84 -2.03
N ASP A 406 -2.82 -25.67 -1.62
CA ASP A 406 -3.94 -25.42 -2.53
C ASP A 406 -3.87 -24.00 -3.12
N ARG A 407 -4.50 -23.83 -4.28
CA ARG A 407 -4.56 -22.56 -5.00
C ARG A 407 -5.83 -21.79 -4.62
N LEU A 408 -5.68 -20.50 -4.35
CA LEU A 408 -6.81 -19.59 -4.10
C LEU A 408 -6.96 -18.59 -5.25
N THR A 409 -8.11 -18.56 -5.90
CA THR A 409 -8.47 -17.62 -6.95
C THR A 409 -9.01 -16.32 -6.34
N VAL A 410 -8.37 -15.19 -6.65
CA VAL A 410 -8.86 -13.85 -6.34
C VAL A 410 -9.73 -13.36 -7.49
N ARG A 411 -10.94 -12.88 -7.19
CA ARG A 411 -11.82 -12.21 -8.15
C ARG A 411 -12.20 -10.82 -7.61
N ILE A 412 -12.12 -9.80 -8.47
CA ILE A 412 -12.48 -8.42 -8.14
C ILE A 412 -13.49 -7.93 -9.19
N ALA A 413 -14.75 -7.82 -8.80
CA ALA A 413 -15.84 -7.40 -9.69
C ALA A 413 -16.75 -6.38 -8.98
N ASP A 414 -17.11 -5.29 -9.68
CA ASP A 414 -18.00 -4.24 -9.19
C ASP A 414 -17.63 -3.61 -7.81
N GLY A 415 -16.35 -3.73 -7.42
CA GLY A 415 -15.82 -3.26 -6.12
C GLY A 415 -15.84 -4.30 -5.00
N GLU A 416 -16.43 -5.48 -5.24
CA GLU A 416 -16.41 -6.62 -4.34
C GLU A 416 -15.18 -7.51 -4.64
N VAL A 417 -14.54 -7.99 -3.57
CA VAL A 417 -13.39 -8.91 -3.65
C VAL A 417 -13.81 -10.25 -3.09
N THR A 418 -13.54 -11.35 -3.82
CA THR A 418 -13.77 -12.71 -3.33
C THR A 418 -12.52 -13.59 -3.48
N ILE A 419 -12.38 -14.56 -2.58
CA ILE A 419 -11.29 -15.55 -2.54
C ILE A 419 -11.93 -16.94 -2.61
N ASN A 420 -11.76 -17.68 -3.71
CA ASN A 420 -12.55 -18.90 -4.02
C ASN A 420 -14.07 -18.69 -3.84
N GLY A 421 -14.58 -17.50 -4.20
CA GLY A 421 -15.98 -17.14 -4.01
C GLY A 421 -16.39 -16.76 -2.58
N ALA A 422 -15.51 -16.87 -1.58
CA ALA A 422 -15.75 -16.30 -0.25
C ALA A 422 -15.61 -14.76 -0.30
N PRO A 423 -16.65 -13.98 0.04
CA PRO A 423 -16.58 -12.51 -0.03
C PRO A 423 -15.71 -11.95 1.09
N VAL A 424 -14.88 -10.97 0.78
CA VAL A 424 -14.06 -10.24 1.76
C VAL A 424 -14.88 -9.10 2.36
N VAL A 425 -15.12 -9.16 3.67
CA VAL A 425 -16.04 -8.28 4.43
C VAL A 425 -15.31 -7.09 5.05
N GLU A 426 -14.10 -7.31 5.60
CA GLU A 426 -13.23 -6.26 6.14
C GLU A 426 -11.80 -6.52 5.71
N THR A 427 -11.12 -5.51 5.16
CA THR A 427 -9.74 -5.63 4.66
C THR A 427 -8.72 -4.98 5.58
N ASP A 428 -7.46 -5.40 5.44
CA ASP A 428 -6.29 -4.65 5.93
C ASP A 428 -6.20 -4.50 7.47
N LEU A 429 -6.53 -5.53 8.23
CA LEU A 429 -6.23 -5.59 9.66
C LEU A 429 -4.74 -5.89 9.89
N LYS A 430 -3.94 -4.83 10.05
CA LYS A 430 -2.47 -4.87 9.97
C LYS A 430 -1.80 -5.29 11.28
N ALA A 431 -1.43 -6.55 11.39
CA ALA A 431 -0.55 -7.06 12.45
C ALA A 431 0.93 -6.69 12.20
N ARG A 432 1.81 -6.96 13.17
CA ARG A 432 3.27 -6.83 12.95
C ARG A 432 3.84 -7.97 12.09
N ASN A 433 3.31 -9.19 12.25
CA ASN A 433 3.69 -10.39 11.50
C ASN A 433 2.79 -10.68 10.29
N GLY A 434 1.90 -9.76 9.88
CA GLY A 434 1.02 -10.04 8.75
C GLY A 434 -0.09 -9.03 8.54
N VAL A 435 -1.09 -9.46 7.78
CA VAL A 435 -2.38 -8.79 7.58
C VAL A 435 -3.48 -9.85 7.73
N LEU A 436 -4.63 -9.43 8.25
CA LEU A 436 -5.83 -10.24 8.33
C LEU A 436 -6.94 -9.54 7.52
N HIS A 437 -7.66 -10.30 6.71
CA HIS A 437 -8.87 -9.86 6.00
C HIS A 437 -10.00 -10.75 6.46
N ILE A 438 -11.12 -10.19 6.90
CA ILE A 438 -12.30 -10.96 7.32
C ILE A 438 -13.06 -11.42 6.08
N VAL A 439 -13.45 -12.69 6.03
CA VAL A 439 -14.27 -13.28 4.95
C VAL A 439 -15.61 -13.81 5.47
N GLY A 440 -16.65 -13.65 4.66
CA GLY A 440 -18.03 -14.01 5.03
C GLY A 440 -18.39 -15.49 4.82
N ASN A 441 -17.49 -16.29 4.24
CA ASN A 441 -17.62 -17.74 4.09
C ASN A 441 -16.31 -18.42 4.53
N VAL A 442 -16.40 -19.64 5.06
CA VAL A 442 -15.24 -20.52 5.20
C VAL A 442 -14.81 -20.92 3.79
N ILE A 443 -13.57 -20.57 3.42
CA ILE A 443 -12.95 -20.95 2.15
C ILE A 443 -12.87 -22.48 2.10
N SER A 444 -13.50 -23.07 1.10
CA SER A 444 -13.33 -24.46 0.72
C SER A 444 -12.32 -24.58 -0.42
N ARG A 445 -11.84 -25.81 -0.65
CA ARG A 445 -11.18 -26.15 -1.92
C ARG A 445 -12.18 -25.92 -3.05
N GLU A 446 -11.72 -25.38 -4.18
CA GLU A 446 -12.50 -25.39 -5.42
C GLU A 446 -12.66 -26.86 -5.82
N SER A 447 -13.92 -27.33 -5.97
CA SER A 447 -14.19 -28.68 -6.41
C SER A 447 -13.93 -28.80 -7.91
N PHE A 448 -13.13 -29.78 -8.32
CA PHE A 448 -12.88 -30.09 -9.73
C PHE A 448 -13.88 -31.16 -10.21
N THR A 449 -15.02 -30.72 -10.72
CA THR A 449 -16.13 -31.61 -11.10
C THR A 449 -15.92 -32.29 -12.45
N VAL A 450 -16.77 -33.26 -12.79
CA VAL A 450 -16.82 -33.88 -14.11
C VAL A 450 -17.07 -32.84 -15.21
N ALA A 451 -17.89 -31.81 -14.95
CA ALA A 451 -18.06 -30.69 -15.87
C ALA A 451 -16.74 -29.93 -16.10
N ASP A 452 -15.98 -29.63 -15.04
CA ASP A 452 -14.68 -28.96 -15.13
C ASP A 452 -13.64 -29.83 -15.86
N LEU A 453 -13.65 -31.14 -15.59
CA LEU A 453 -12.82 -32.11 -16.28
C LEU A 453 -13.13 -32.11 -17.79
N VAL A 454 -14.40 -32.21 -18.16
CA VAL A 454 -14.86 -32.16 -19.56
C VAL A 454 -14.45 -30.84 -20.23
N ALA A 455 -14.71 -29.71 -19.58
CA ALA A 455 -14.36 -28.38 -20.08
C ALA A 455 -12.83 -28.18 -20.24
N SER A 456 -12.03 -28.78 -19.35
CA SER A 456 -10.56 -28.71 -19.42
C SER A 456 -9.95 -29.41 -20.64
N LYS A 457 -10.72 -30.23 -21.38
CA LYS A 457 -10.22 -31.04 -22.51
C LYS A 457 -10.80 -30.54 -23.84
N PRO A 458 -10.01 -29.89 -24.71
CA PRO A 458 -10.48 -29.41 -26.01
C PRO A 458 -11.12 -30.49 -26.91
N TYR A 459 -10.72 -31.76 -26.76
CA TYR A 459 -11.26 -32.91 -27.49
C TYR A 459 -12.60 -33.45 -26.96
N LEU A 460 -13.18 -32.82 -25.93
CA LEU A 460 -14.52 -33.07 -25.39
C LEU A 460 -15.48 -31.87 -25.60
N SER A 461 -15.06 -30.84 -26.34
CA SER A 461 -15.87 -29.63 -26.56
C SER A 461 -17.23 -29.90 -27.22
N THR A 462 -17.36 -30.96 -28.05
CA THR A 462 -18.68 -31.38 -28.58
C THR A 462 -19.56 -32.02 -27.51
N LEU A 463 -18.99 -32.77 -26.56
CA LEU A 463 -19.72 -33.34 -25.43
C LEU A 463 -20.21 -32.25 -24.48
N LEU A 464 -19.37 -31.25 -24.19
CA LEU A 464 -19.76 -30.09 -23.37
C LEU A 464 -20.96 -29.36 -23.99
N ALA A 465 -20.85 -28.96 -25.26
CA ALA A 465 -21.94 -28.27 -25.96
C ALA A 465 -23.23 -29.10 -26.06
N ALA A 466 -23.12 -30.43 -26.15
CA ALA A 466 -24.27 -31.33 -26.11
C ALA A 466 -24.92 -31.40 -24.71
N ALA A 467 -24.11 -31.45 -23.65
CA ALA A 467 -24.60 -31.44 -22.26
C ALA A 467 -25.20 -30.07 -21.86
N ASP A 468 -24.64 -28.97 -22.36
CA ASP A 468 -25.22 -27.62 -22.23
C ASP A 468 -26.60 -27.56 -22.93
N ALA A 469 -26.67 -28.02 -24.19
CA ALA A 469 -27.91 -28.00 -24.97
C ALA A 469 -29.03 -28.83 -24.32
N ALA A 470 -28.70 -30.00 -23.79
CA ALA A 470 -29.66 -30.93 -23.18
C ALA A 470 -30.02 -30.62 -21.71
N ASP A 471 -29.54 -29.50 -21.15
CA ASP A 471 -29.67 -29.13 -19.72
C ASP A 471 -29.21 -30.25 -18.76
N LEU A 472 -27.98 -30.71 -18.99
CA LEU A 472 -27.27 -31.71 -18.18
C LEU A 472 -25.93 -31.18 -17.62
N ALA A 473 -25.44 -30.03 -18.08
CA ALA A 473 -24.19 -29.44 -17.59
C ALA A 473 -24.20 -29.17 -16.07
N THR A 474 -25.34 -28.74 -15.53
CA THR A 474 -25.57 -28.55 -14.09
C THR A 474 -25.50 -29.87 -13.31
N ALA A 475 -25.97 -30.98 -13.87
CA ALA A 475 -25.88 -32.30 -13.26
C ALA A 475 -24.44 -32.85 -13.27
N LEU A 476 -23.65 -32.56 -14.31
CA LEU A 476 -22.22 -32.90 -14.35
C LEU A 476 -21.37 -32.05 -13.39
N ALA A 477 -21.87 -30.88 -12.97
CA ALA A 477 -21.26 -29.98 -12.00
C ALA A 477 -21.80 -30.18 -10.56
N ASP A 478 -22.75 -31.09 -10.33
CA ASP A 478 -23.32 -31.33 -9.01
C ASP A 478 -22.31 -32.10 -8.14
N THR A 479 -21.73 -31.42 -7.16
CA THR A 479 -20.75 -31.97 -6.21
C THR A 479 -21.30 -33.02 -5.26
N SER A 480 -22.63 -33.18 -5.18
CA SER A 480 -23.29 -34.23 -4.40
C SER A 480 -23.58 -35.51 -5.21
N SER A 481 -23.38 -35.47 -6.53
CA SER A 481 -23.48 -36.64 -7.39
C SER A 481 -22.23 -37.52 -7.31
N ASP A 482 -22.39 -38.79 -7.64
CA ASP A 482 -21.28 -39.73 -7.85
C ASP A 482 -21.54 -40.45 -9.17
N LEU A 483 -20.76 -40.12 -10.20
CA LEU A 483 -21.04 -40.47 -11.59
C LEU A 483 -19.87 -41.18 -12.28
N THR A 484 -20.18 -42.10 -13.19
CA THR A 484 -19.23 -42.58 -14.19
C THR A 484 -19.67 -42.14 -15.57
N VAL A 485 -18.93 -41.21 -16.18
CA VAL A 485 -19.24 -40.67 -17.51
C VAL A 485 -18.34 -41.31 -18.57
N LEU A 486 -18.96 -42.02 -19.50
CA LEU A 486 -18.35 -42.59 -20.68
C LEU A 486 -18.27 -41.49 -21.76
N ALA A 487 -17.27 -40.61 -21.68
CA ALA A 487 -17.21 -39.40 -22.50
C ALA A 487 -16.78 -39.66 -23.97
N PRO A 488 -17.69 -39.54 -24.97
CA PRO A 488 -17.31 -39.57 -26.37
C PRO A 488 -16.46 -38.37 -26.74
N VAL A 489 -15.30 -38.61 -27.37
CA VAL A 489 -14.45 -37.54 -27.92
C VAL A 489 -15.11 -36.89 -29.15
N ASN A 490 -14.74 -35.66 -29.52
CA ASN A 490 -15.30 -34.96 -30.69
C ASN A 490 -15.31 -35.81 -31.98
N ARG A 491 -14.31 -36.67 -32.17
CA ARG A 491 -14.25 -37.60 -33.32
C ARG A 491 -15.37 -38.64 -33.32
N ALA A 492 -15.87 -39.05 -32.16
CA ALA A 492 -16.99 -39.97 -32.02
C ALA A 492 -18.28 -39.36 -32.58
N PHE A 493 -18.60 -38.12 -32.19
CA PHE A 493 -19.72 -37.36 -32.75
C PHE A 493 -19.57 -37.15 -34.25
N ASN A 494 -18.37 -36.78 -34.72
CA ASN A 494 -18.07 -36.65 -36.15
C ASN A 494 -18.11 -37.98 -36.94
N SER A 495 -18.30 -39.12 -36.27
CA SER A 495 -18.47 -40.43 -36.89
C SER A 495 -19.94 -40.88 -36.98
N LEU A 496 -20.88 -40.07 -36.49
CA LEU A 496 -22.32 -40.24 -36.72
C LEU A 496 -22.64 -39.99 -38.21
N PRO A 497 -23.76 -40.53 -38.74
CA PRO A 497 -24.19 -40.23 -40.11
C PRO A 497 -24.41 -38.73 -40.32
N GLU A 498 -24.10 -38.22 -41.51
CA GLU A 498 -24.22 -36.80 -41.87
C GLU A 498 -25.63 -36.25 -41.60
N GLY A 499 -25.73 -35.11 -40.89
CA GLY A 499 -26.99 -34.52 -40.44
C GLY A 499 -27.54 -35.05 -39.10
N SER A 500 -26.97 -36.12 -38.54
CA SER A 500 -27.48 -36.70 -37.28
C SER A 500 -27.17 -35.83 -36.07
N LEU A 501 -25.99 -35.21 -36.02
CA LEU A 501 -25.62 -34.33 -34.90
C LEU A 501 -26.48 -33.05 -34.90
N GLU A 502 -26.72 -32.49 -36.08
CA GLU A 502 -27.61 -31.36 -36.29
C GLU A 502 -29.04 -31.69 -35.85
N ALA A 503 -29.59 -32.83 -36.26
CA ALA A 503 -30.93 -33.28 -35.86
C ALA A 503 -31.07 -33.52 -34.34
N LEU A 504 -30.02 -34.04 -33.69
CA LEU A 504 -30.00 -34.18 -32.22
C LEU A 504 -29.97 -32.83 -31.50
N LEU A 505 -29.25 -31.85 -32.04
CA LEU A 505 -29.22 -30.48 -31.51
C LEU A 505 -30.53 -29.69 -31.76
N GLU A 506 -31.34 -30.10 -32.75
CA GLU A 506 -32.70 -29.57 -32.94
C GLU A 506 -33.72 -30.10 -31.91
N THR A 507 -33.44 -31.24 -31.26
CA THR A 507 -34.32 -31.87 -30.25
C THR A 507 -33.60 -32.14 -28.92
N PRO A 508 -33.03 -31.11 -28.27
CA PRO A 508 -32.08 -31.30 -27.17
C PRO A 508 -32.70 -31.92 -25.90
N GLU A 509 -33.96 -31.58 -25.58
CA GLU A 509 -34.70 -32.12 -24.41
C GLU A 509 -35.17 -33.57 -24.61
N GLY A 510 -35.06 -34.12 -25.83
CA GLY A 510 -35.50 -35.48 -26.18
C GLY A 510 -34.33 -36.43 -26.45
N THR A 511 -34.20 -36.89 -27.70
CA THR A 511 -33.25 -37.94 -28.10
C THR A 511 -31.80 -37.62 -27.73
N LEU A 512 -31.37 -36.35 -27.76
CA LEU A 512 -30.03 -35.98 -27.31
C LEU A 512 -29.84 -36.22 -25.80
N ARG A 513 -30.82 -35.84 -24.97
CA ARG A 513 -30.81 -36.09 -23.53
C ARG A 513 -30.77 -37.59 -23.22
N ASP A 514 -31.56 -38.40 -23.92
CA ASP A 514 -31.55 -39.86 -23.77
C ASP A 514 -30.19 -40.45 -24.15
N ILE A 515 -29.61 -40.04 -25.30
CA ILE A 515 -28.26 -40.45 -25.69
C ILE A 515 -27.24 -40.07 -24.62
N LEU A 516 -27.29 -38.86 -24.05
CA LEU A 516 -26.35 -38.45 -23.02
C LEU A 516 -26.53 -39.24 -21.71
N LEU A 517 -27.76 -39.53 -21.29
CA LEU A 517 -28.04 -40.39 -20.13
C LEU A 517 -27.55 -41.84 -20.36
N ASN A 518 -27.56 -42.33 -21.61
CA ASN A 518 -26.96 -43.60 -22.02
C ASN A 518 -25.41 -43.63 -21.96
N HIS A 519 -24.76 -42.50 -21.65
CA HIS A 519 -23.32 -42.42 -21.39
C HIS A 519 -22.97 -42.24 -19.91
N VAL A 520 -23.95 -42.13 -19.01
CA VAL A 520 -23.72 -41.91 -17.58
C VAL A 520 -24.19 -43.14 -16.80
N ILE A 521 -23.34 -43.61 -15.89
CA ILE A 521 -23.62 -44.71 -14.96
C ILE A 521 -23.59 -44.13 -13.54
N SER A 522 -24.44 -44.66 -12.64
CA SER A 522 -24.45 -44.25 -11.24
C SER A 522 -23.26 -44.84 -10.46
N GLY A 523 -22.63 -44.01 -9.64
CA GLY A 523 -21.46 -44.34 -8.84
C GLY A 523 -20.13 -44.20 -9.58
N SER A 524 -19.04 -43.93 -8.86
CA SER A 524 -17.66 -43.96 -9.38
C SER A 524 -17.17 -45.40 -9.57
N GLN A 525 -17.24 -45.89 -10.81
CA GLN A 525 -16.78 -47.20 -11.22
C GLN A 525 -15.51 -47.07 -12.05
N THR A 526 -14.42 -47.67 -11.57
CA THR A 526 -13.18 -47.71 -12.34
C THR A 526 -13.33 -48.66 -13.53
N ALA A 527 -12.42 -48.54 -14.49
CA ALA A 527 -12.32 -49.49 -15.59
C ALA A 527 -11.85 -50.89 -15.15
N GLY A 528 -11.49 -51.07 -13.87
CA GLY A 528 -11.35 -52.39 -13.25
C GLY A 528 -12.72 -52.99 -12.95
N ASP A 529 -13.54 -52.24 -12.22
CA ASP A 529 -14.87 -52.66 -11.72
C ASP A 529 -15.82 -52.98 -12.89
N LEU A 530 -15.94 -52.06 -13.86
CA LEU A 530 -16.72 -52.25 -15.09
C LEU A 530 -16.36 -53.54 -15.84
N VAL A 531 -15.08 -53.94 -15.79
CA VAL A 531 -14.56 -55.14 -16.47
C VAL A 531 -14.73 -56.42 -15.63
N GLU A 532 -14.86 -56.30 -14.31
CA GLU A 532 -15.18 -57.41 -13.41
C GLU A 532 -16.67 -57.75 -13.46
N ASP A 533 -17.54 -56.73 -13.46
CA ASP A 533 -18.99 -56.88 -13.59
C ASP A 533 -19.41 -57.33 -15.01
N GLY A 534 -18.70 -56.87 -16.05
CA GLY A 534 -18.93 -57.26 -17.45
C GLY A 534 -20.17 -56.62 -18.09
N SER A 535 -20.97 -55.89 -17.33
CA SER A 535 -22.10 -55.08 -17.79
C SER A 535 -22.35 -53.90 -16.84
N ALA A 536 -22.88 -52.78 -17.31
CA ALA A 536 -23.24 -51.65 -16.47
C ALA A 536 -24.55 -50.98 -16.92
N THR A 537 -25.47 -50.73 -15.99
CA THR A 537 -26.74 -50.04 -16.25
C THR A 537 -26.54 -48.52 -16.22
N THR A 538 -27.04 -47.82 -17.23
CA THR A 538 -26.95 -46.36 -17.36
C THR A 538 -28.04 -45.62 -16.60
N LEU A 539 -27.94 -44.29 -16.50
CA LEU A 539 -29.02 -43.43 -15.99
C LEU A 539 -30.25 -43.37 -16.93
N LEU A 540 -30.15 -43.83 -18.19
CA LEU A 540 -31.31 -44.08 -19.04
C LEU A 540 -32.03 -45.39 -18.67
N GLY A 541 -31.38 -46.30 -17.94
CA GLY A 541 -31.89 -47.62 -17.60
C GLY A 541 -31.58 -48.72 -18.64
N THR A 542 -30.71 -48.42 -19.61
CA THR A 542 -30.15 -49.38 -20.57
C THR A 542 -28.94 -50.12 -19.97
N ASP A 543 -28.75 -51.38 -20.33
CA ASP A 543 -27.55 -52.15 -19.96
C ASP A 543 -26.48 -52.07 -21.06
N LEU A 544 -25.25 -51.73 -20.68
CA LEU A 544 -24.09 -51.70 -21.56
C LEU A 544 -23.24 -52.96 -21.36
N GLU A 545 -22.92 -53.69 -22.42
CA GLU A 545 -21.97 -54.80 -22.42
C GLU A 545 -20.53 -54.28 -22.28
N ILE A 546 -19.80 -54.73 -21.25
CA ILE A 546 -18.39 -54.40 -21.04
C ILE A 546 -17.53 -55.62 -21.40
N THR A 547 -16.79 -55.53 -22.51
CA THR A 547 -15.84 -56.58 -22.90
C THR A 547 -14.41 -56.12 -22.75
N SER A 548 -13.52 -57.05 -22.36
CA SER A 548 -12.09 -56.76 -22.30
C SER A 548 -11.24 -57.83 -22.97
N GLN A 549 -10.33 -57.40 -23.83
CA GLN A 549 -9.42 -58.26 -24.58
C GLN A 549 -7.99 -57.99 -24.16
N ARG A 550 -7.31 -59.02 -23.66
CA ARG A 550 -5.88 -58.95 -23.29
C ARG A 550 -5.03 -59.33 -24.50
N ILE A 551 -4.45 -58.34 -25.16
CA ILE A 551 -3.64 -58.55 -26.37
C ILE A 551 -2.15 -58.57 -25.98
N ARG A 552 -1.42 -59.55 -26.52
CA ARG A 552 -0.01 -59.79 -26.20
C ARG A 552 0.87 -59.57 -27.42
N PHE A 553 1.53 -58.41 -27.50
CA PHE A 553 2.58 -58.17 -28.47
C PHE A 553 3.88 -58.90 -28.06
N TRP A 554 4.60 -59.46 -29.03
CA TRP A 554 5.75 -60.34 -28.80
C TRP A 554 6.96 -59.67 -28.12
N TRP A 555 7.04 -58.34 -28.17
CA TRP A 555 8.15 -57.54 -27.62
C TRP A 555 7.86 -56.87 -26.25
N TRP A 556 6.59 -56.70 -25.86
CA TRP A 556 6.24 -56.04 -24.59
C TRP A 556 6.10 -57.04 -23.44
N ARG A 557 6.71 -56.74 -22.29
CA ARG A 557 6.65 -57.59 -21.07
C ARG A 557 5.28 -57.56 -20.38
N THR A 558 4.46 -56.54 -20.62
CA THR A 558 3.10 -56.39 -20.10
C THR A 558 2.10 -56.45 -21.25
N PRO A 559 1.07 -57.31 -21.19
CA PRO A 559 0.01 -57.33 -22.19
C PRO A 559 -0.90 -56.11 -22.03
N TYR A 560 -1.35 -55.52 -23.13
CA TYR A 560 -2.29 -54.39 -23.08
C TYR A 560 -3.73 -54.93 -23.02
N ARG A 561 -4.56 -54.32 -22.17
CA ARG A 561 -6.00 -54.61 -22.11
C ARG A 561 -6.72 -53.57 -22.97
N VAL A 562 -7.44 -54.02 -23.99
CA VAL A 562 -8.40 -53.20 -24.73
C VAL A 562 -9.76 -53.43 -24.09
N ILE A 563 -10.36 -52.36 -23.56
CA ILE A 563 -11.72 -52.38 -23.02
C ILE A 563 -12.66 -51.82 -24.09
N ARG A 564 -13.86 -52.41 -24.19
CA ARG A 564 -14.94 -51.95 -25.06
C ARG A 564 -16.25 -51.90 -24.29
N VAL A 565 -17.10 -50.94 -24.64
CA VAL A 565 -18.46 -50.75 -24.14
C VAL A 565 -19.40 -50.78 -25.35
N ASN A 566 -20.37 -51.71 -25.40
CA ASN A 566 -21.19 -51.98 -26.60
C ASN A 566 -20.35 -52.00 -27.90
N GLY A 567 -19.23 -52.75 -27.87
CA GLY A 567 -18.26 -52.81 -28.96
C GLY A 567 -17.39 -51.56 -29.17
N THR A 568 -17.78 -50.37 -28.71
CA THR A 568 -17.01 -49.13 -28.80
C THR A 568 -15.75 -49.17 -27.92
N ARG A 569 -14.59 -48.81 -28.47
CA ARG A 569 -13.32 -48.84 -27.73
C ARG A 569 -13.19 -47.69 -26.72
N VAL A 570 -12.76 -48.03 -25.50
CA VAL A 570 -12.28 -47.07 -24.50
C VAL A 570 -10.85 -46.62 -24.82
N LEU A 571 -10.61 -45.31 -24.76
CA LEU A 571 -9.39 -44.61 -25.16
C LEU A 571 -8.52 -44.23 -23.96
N ALA A 572 -9.15 -43.77 -22.87
CA ALA A 572 -8.53 -43.51 -21.58
C ALA A 572 -9.52 -43.85 -20.47
N THR A 573 -9.02 -44.18 -19.29
CA THR A 573 -9.80 -44.72 -18.17
C THR A 573 -9.41 -44.03 -16.86
N ASN A 574 -10.35 -43.93 -15.93
CA ASN A 574 -10.12 -43.42 -14.58
C ASN A 574 -9.57 -41.99 -14.58
N LEU A 575 -10.18 -41.07 -15.33
CA LEU A 575 -9.91 -39.65 -15.16
C LEU A 575 -10.74 -39.15 -13.97
N GLU A 576 -10.08 -38.74 -12.90
CA GLU A 576 -10.71 -38.40 -11.62
C GLU A 576 -11.23 -36.96 -11.55
N ALA A 577 -12.42 -36.81 -10.97
CA ALA A 577 -13.08 -35.57 -10.59
C ALA A 577 -13.77 -35.77 -9.22
N ASP A 578 -14.06 -34.70 -8.50
CA ASP A 578 -14.57 -34.80 -7.11
C ASP A 578 -15.97 -35.41 -7.00
N ASN A 579 -16.76 -35.38 -8.08
CA ASN A 579 -18.09 -35.98 -8.18
C ASN A 579 -18.16 -37.15 -9.18
N GLY A 580 -17.02 -37.73 -9.59
CA GLY A 580 -17.06 -38.89 -10.47
C GLY A 580 -15.78 -39.28 -11.20
N LEU A 581 -15.94 -40.28 -12.08
CA LEU A 581 -14.91 -40.77 -12.99
C LEU A 581 -15.31 -40.55 -14.46
N VAL A 582 -14.35 -40.20 -15.30
CA VAL A 582 -14.53 -40.09 -16.74
C VAL A 582 -13.68 -41.13 -17.48
N HIS A 583 -14.32 -41.91 -18.36
CA HIS A 583 -13.66 -42.83 -19.30
C HIS A 583 -13.88 -42.32 -20.72
N LEU A 584 -12.81 -41.99 -21.45
CA LEU A 584 -12.92 -41.49 -22.82
C LEU A 584 -13.26 -42.64 -23.77
N ILE A 585 -14.26 -42.47 -24.65
CA ILE A 585 -14.67 -43.49 -25.63
C ILE A 585 -14.61 -42.99 -27.08
N HIS A 586 -14.45 -43.92 -28.03
CA HIS A 586 -14.26 -43.62 -29.46
C HIS A 586 -15.57 -43.49 -30.27
N GLY A 587 -16.72 -43.82 -29.68
CA GLY A 587 -18.01 -43.88 -30.36
C GLY A 587 -19.11 -43.34 -29.45
N VAL A 588 -20.22 -42.90 -30.04
CA VAL A 588 -21.42 -42.48 -29.31
C VAL A 588 -22.27 -43.72 -29.05
N LEU A 589 -22.61 -43.96 -27.79
CA LEU A 589 -23.53 -45.01 -27.35
C LEU A 589 -24.97 -44.55 -27.63
N LEU A 590 -25.59 -45.12 -28.64
CA LEU A 590 -27.01 -44.91 -28.94
C LEU A 590 -27.87 -45.87 -28.11
N PRO A 591 -29.05 -45.45 -27.61
CA PRO A 591 -30.04 -46.37 -27.04
C PRO A 591 -30.52 -47.38 -28.08
N GLU A 592 -30.88 -48.59 -27.66
CA GLU A 592 -31.53 -49.55 -28.56
C GLU A 592 -32.98 -49.13 -28.82
N GLU A 593 -33.40 -49.16 -30.10
CA GLU A 593 -34.81 -48.93 -30.46
C GLU A 593 -35.64 -50.12 -29.96
N GLY A 594 -36.55 -49.88 -29.01
CA GLY A 594 -37.35 -50.93 -28.40
C GLY A 594 -38.29 -51.60 -29.40
N ASP A 595 -38.05 -52.88 -29.69
CA ASP A 595 -38.95 -53.75 -30.45
C ASP A 595 -40.33 -53.81 -29.76
N ASN A 596 -41.33 -53.17 -30.35
CA ASN A 596 -42.72 -53.36 -29.95
C ASN A 596 -43.18 -54.76 -30.40
N GLU A 597 -43.19 -55.73 -29.48
CA GLU A 597 -43.81 -57.03 -29.68
C GLU A 597 -45.31 -56.89 -29.99
N ALA A 598 -45.65 -56.86 -31.28
CA ALA A 598 -47.02 -57.00 -31.76
C ALA A 598 -47.27 -58.46 -32.13
N GLU A 599 -48.02 -59.19 -31.29
CA GLU A 599 -48.59 -60.49 -31.68
C GLU A 599 -49.42 -60.34 -32.96
N GLY A 600 -49.05 -61.06 -34.03
CA GLY A 600 -49.70 -60.94 -35.34
C GLY A 600 -49.41 -62.14 -36.24
N ASP A 601 -50.39 -63.04 -36.34
CA ASP A 601 -50.38 -64.33 -37.05
C ASP A 601 -49.57 -64.44 -38.37
N ASN A 602 -48.85 -65.57 -38.47
CA ASN A 602 -48.33 -66.19 -39.69
C ASN A 602 -49.46 -66.44 -40.72
N PRO A 603 -49.23 -66.22 -42.03
CA PRO A 603 -48.96 -67.39 -42.88
C PRO A 603 -48.01 -67.15 -44.07
N GLY A 604 -46.80 -67.71 -43.98
CA GLY A 604 -46.12 -68.56 -44.98
C GLY A 604 -45.87 -68.09 -46.42
N ASN A 605 -44.67 -68.39 -46.94
CA ASN A 605 -44.45 -69.39 -48.02
C ASN A 605 -43.08 -69.20 -48.73
N ALA A 606 -42.48 -70.31 -49.16
CA ALA A 606 -41.39 -70.47 -50.15
C ALA A 606 -40.03 -69.75 -49.87
N ASP A 607 -38.89 -70.44 -49.72
CA ASP A 607 -38.21 -71.46 -50.57
C ASP A 607 -37.25 -70.83 -51.61
N THR A 608 -36.14 -71.55 -51.84
CA THR A 608 -34.93 -71.21 -52.63
C THR A 608 -34.05 -70.09 -52.03
N GLY A 609 -32.72 -70.22 -51.95
CA GLY A 609 -31.83 -71.32 -52.37
C GLY A 609 -30.60 -70.80 -53.14
N GLU A 610 -29.47 -71.47 -52.95
CA GLU A 610 -28.23 -71.39 -53.76
C GLU A 610 -27.34 -70.13 -53.61
N ASP A 611 -26.32 -70.28 -52.78
CA ASP A 611 -24.91 -70.41 -53.18
C ASP A 611 -24.22 -69.37 -54.10
N ASN A 612 -23.08 -68.92 -53.57
CA ASN A 612 -21.74 -68.88 -54.19
C ASN A 612 -21.17 -67.64 -54.90
N GLU A 613 -19.83 -67.62 -54.80
CA GLU A 613 -18.83 -67.05 -55.71
C GLU A 613 -18.64 -65.52 -55.76
N ALA A 614 -17.65 -65.08 -54.98
CA ALA A 614 -16.70 -64.08 -55.46
C ALA A 614 -15.96 -64.58 -56.71
N PRO A 615 -15.41 -63.66 -57.52
CA PRO A 615 -14.00 -63.83 -57.87
C PRO A 615 -13.15 -62.56 -57.72
N SER A 616 -11.84 -62.81 -57.76
CA SER A 616 -10.74 -61.87 -57.96
C SER A 616 -10.87 -61.13 -59.32
N ASP A 617 -10.19 -60.02 -59.62
CA ASP A 617 -8.73 -59.88 -59.64
C ASP A 617 -8.25 -58.41 -59.74
N ASN A 618 -7.21 -58.11 -58.95
CA ASN A 618 -5.94 -57.49 -59.33
C ASN A 618 -5.83 -56.73 -60.68
N GLU A 619 -5.45 -55.43 -60.65
CA GLU A 619 -4.37 -54.94 -61.52
C GLU A 619 -3.61 -53.72 -60.96
N THR A 620 -2.29 -53.71 -61.21
CA THR A 620 -1.30 -52.75 -60.69
C THR A 620 -0.76 -51.77 -61.73
N THR A 621 -0.58 -50.50 -61.37
CA THR A 621 0.40 -49.52 -61.91
C THR A 621 0.68 -48.49 -60.79
N LYS A 622 1.86 -48.24 -60.21
CA LYS A 622 3.29 -48.14 -60.60
C LYS A 622 3.72 -46.79 -61.24
N GLY A 623 4.53 -46.02 -60.50
CA GLY A 623 5.40 -44.92 -60.96
C GLY A 623 4.79 -43.51 -60.83
N GLU A 624 5.48 -42.46 -60.37
CA GLU A 624 6.93 -42.16 -60.35
C GLU A 624 7.37 -41.29 -59.16
N GLU A 625 8.70 -41.08 -59.06
CA GLU A 625 9.42 -40.45 -57.95
C GLU A 625 9.55 -38.91 -58.09
N GLY A 626 9.86 -38.24 -56.98
CA GLY A 626 10.11 -36.79 -56.94
C GLY A 626 10.94 -36.42 -55.70
N ASP A 627 12.25 -36.59 -55.82
CA ASP A 627 13.26 -36.40 -54.77
C ASP A 627 13.67 -34.93 -54.61
N VAL A 628 13.74 -34.43 -53.36
CA VAL A 628 14.54 -33.25 -52.96
C VAL A 628 15.07 -33.48 -51.54
N SER A 629 16.38 -33.50 -51.42
CA SER A 629 17.16 -33.68 -50.18
C SER A 629 17.57 -32.35 -49.53
N GLU A 630 17.96 -32.45 -48.25
CA GLU A 630 18.84 -31.51 -47.52
C GLU A 630 18.22 -30.11 -47.19
N GLU A 631 18.58 -29.41 -46.12
CA GLU A 631 19.70 -29.60 -45.17
C GLU A 631 19.33 -29.22 -43.73
N GLU A 632 20.20 -29.57 -42.77
CA GLU A 632 20.03 -29.52 -41.31
C GLU A 632 20.86 -28.39 -40.69
N THR A 633 20.28 -27.57 -39.79
CA THR A 633 21.06 -26.81 -38.80
C THR A 633 20.31 -26.67 -37.48
N ALA A 634 20.85 -27.27 -36.42
CA ALA A 634 20.52 -26.96 -35.04
C ALA A 634 21.58 -26.04 -34.42
N GLU A 635 21.18 -25.05 -33.63
CA GLU A 635 22.10 -24.23 -32.83
C GLU A 635 22.06 -24.68 -31.35
N GLU A 636 23.18 -25.23 -30.88
CA GLU A 636 23.52 -25.29 -29.45
C GLU A 636 24.39 -24.09 -29.08
N ASP A 637 24.23 -23.54 -27.87
CA ASP A 637 24.99 -22.38 -27.38
C ASP A 637 25.55 -22.63 -25.95
N PRO A 638 26.87 -22.67 -25.73
CA PRO A 638 27.44 -22.98 -24.42
C PRO A 638 28.35 -21.90 -23.76
N ALA A 639 27.95 -21.53 -22.54
CA ALA A 639 28.76 -21.60 -21.30
C ALA A 639 29.77 -20.50 -20.84
N GLU A 640 29.99 -20.54 -19.51
CA GLU A 640 31.03 -19.94 -18.64
C GLU A 640 30.95 -18.42 -18.28
N GLY A 641 31.25 -17.97 -17.05
CA GLY A 641 31.72 -18.66 -15.83
C GLY A 641 31.76 -17.74 -14.57
N PRO A 642 32.21 -18.22 -13.39
CA PRO A 642 31.96 -17.56 -12.09
C PRO A 642 33.17 -16.91 -11.37
N ALA A 643 32.90 -15.89 -10.54
CA ALA A 643 33.79 -15.25 -9.54
C ALA A 643 32.97 -14.34 -8.59
N THR A 644 33.29 -14.00 -7.33
CA THR A 644 34.25 -14.48 -6.30
C THR A 644 33.79 -13.99 -4.90
N LYS A 645 34.38 -14.45 -3.79
CA LYS A 645 34.12 -13.94 -2.41
C LYS A 645 34.77 -12.57 -2.13
N ASN A 646 34.15 -11.80 -1.24
CA ASN A 646 34.78 -11.20 -0.05
C ASN A 646 33.74 -11.02 1.07
#